data_AF-A0A7Y6GG85-F1
#
_entry.id   AF-A0A7Y6GG85-F1
#
_cell.length_a   1.000
_cell.length_b   1.000
_cell.length_c   1.000
_cell.angle_alpha   90.00
_cell.angle_beta   90.00
_cell.angle_gamma   90.00
#
_symmetry.space_group_name_H-M   'P 1'
#
loop_
_entity.id
_entity.type
_entity.pdbx_description
1 polymer ?
#
loop_
_entity_poly.entity_id
_entity_poly.type
_entity_poly.pdbx_seq_one_letter_code
_entity_poly.pdbx_strand_id
1 'polypeptide(L)'
;MLRAAVAAVVTGAVVAGAAALPYGAGQDGPAPVAADQPLVTEQQALAAAKDSGKRKEVVGLRTERREIFAEPDGTFTAREYTEPVRTVRSGKWVDVDATLVEHSDGSWGPKAATVDLAFSGGEAGEPFVTMRRAGREFALTWPYGDLPAPRIDGDTATYAEVLPGVDLTVRAEADGFGHLLVVKTPEAAADSRLAEVDLGMSTDGLKVAEDATGAILAEDAVVGGTVFEAGKPAMWDSAAVEESASKKQGPKAVAKALKSAAATTADQSTPTPTPALEGPGGGGRVAPLGIEVGKDTLTLVPDQKLLQGEGTVFPVVIDPIQRTTSRTSWTGVMSGMPSEQDWKYSGSAGVGKCPTDYNPVSCNGVGVRRVMFTMPLSFYKGKQILGATFSARVEHIYSASPTAEPIQLYRIGGANYSLSSSSNWSNTKDDWDDYLQTVDKAISPTSCSSNANLHFESGASGELTSEIKTAASGGWNSMTLGLRAADESRFAEWKRICGNAYLSVKYNNLPRQIKTSDMSTDPGGVCKWGANRATTDVPPKLQAIASDPDHGNGQTDKVKVEFKVEWGGTNPGSYTYLTPDWLSPTTGTKFTHTVKSSIPQNTTIYWSARAYDGDGYGPWSYDGDTPQRCEFTFDKTWPGKPLVLSKQYPSDTVYHDGVGTYGTFSIAPNPNDSIPDTDVVKYQYSFNGAAMTTLTPSKPGGSVSVQWMPTRAGRQVLEVVAIDKATHASSNYYDFLVSEGKPVVAQWNLADPAGDTEAHDESGQFSATAGSAVTFGAEGPGGKVDKAARFDGSSASYLDASETVLDTSKSFSVSAWVRPTSLGRNMAVVSQDGTGEPGFTLGYDASAGTWKFAVPVDDVDTLGEWKAVSTGVTPVKDQWVLLTGVYDAQKAGGPQLQLYVNKDLKGSSARRSAWKSYGPLQIGRSTAKSGYRDHFTGDLAEVRVFDRVLPSTQVAELMTVKPLRKGYWQLDDATGGASAETGGGQALTLAGNASVYRPADPLFDTAALVGDGNLVLDGDGDYASTATAPVPGNSSFTVTARAQLTSLDPEKSQTVLSLPGANANRLQVRYQAATGQWELAVAKTDVAAPEIVTFTDDQALPDTGGSGQHLAVVYDAFANSLRLYVEGQLVAGAYGKDTTLWSATGGLQVGRSLRGASEYFAGAIDEVRVYSGAADAIAVQQMAALTAVPDM
;
A
#
# COMPACT_ATOMS: atom_id res chain seq x y z
N MET A 1 44.06 -27.43 -60.65
CA MET A 1 42.85 -28.16 -61.13
C MET A 1 41.87 -28.24 -59.97
N LEU A 2 40.57 -27.93 -60.18
CA LEU A 2 39.42 -28.14 -59.26
C LEU A 2 39.49 -27.48 -57.84
N ARG A 3 38.38 -27.13 -57.16
CA ARG A 3 37.09 -26.53 -57.61
C ARG A 3 36.27 -26.05 -56.38
N ALA A 4 35.83 -24.78 -56.37
CA ALA A 4 34.69 -24.20 -55.62
C ALA A 4 34.70 -24.24 -54.06
N ALA A 5 33.95 -23.41 -53.29
CA ALA A 5 32.99 -22.32 -53.59
C ALA A 5 33.08 -21.20 -52.50
N VAL A 6 32.95 -19.89 -52.80
CA VAL A 6 31.73 -19.02 -52.59
C VAL A 6 31.34 -18.80 -51.10
N ALA A 7 31.10 -17.60 -50.54
CA ALA A 7 31.21 -16.16 -50.90
C ALA A 7 31.29 -15.36 -49.57
N ALA A 8 32.01 -14.24 -49.38
CA ALA A 8 32.09 -12.94 -50.06
C ALA A 8 30.95 -11.93 -49.68
N VAL A 9 31.27 -10.99 -48.77
CA VAL A 9 30.57 -9.72 -48.50
C VAL A 9 31.65 -8.62 -48.41
N VAL A 10 31.31 -7.37 -48.79
CA VAL A 10 32.29 -6.35 -49.23
C VAL A 10 32.43 -5.18 -48.25
N THR A 11 33.65 -4.62 -48.19
CA THR A 11 34.04 -3.44 -47.41
C THR A 11 33.68 -2.11 -48.06
N GLY A 12 33.49 -1.05 -47.27
CA GLY A 12 33.39 0.33 -47.74
C GLY A 12 33.83 1.32 -46.66
N ALA A 13 34.66 2.31 -47.01
CA ALA A 13 35.32 3.18 -46.03
C ALA A 13 35.62 4.61 -46.55
N VAL A 14 35.32 5.60 -45.70
CA VAL A 14 36.18 6.76 -45.36
C VAL A 14 36.37 7.89 -46.41
N VAL A 15 35.64 9.00 -46.16
CA VAL A 15 36.08 10.43 -46.14
C VAL A 15 36.41 11.19 -47.44
N ALA A 16 35.65 12.27 -47.71
CA ALA A 16 36.13 13.69 -47.76
C ALA A 16 35.12 14.64 -48.45
N GLY A 17 34.95 15.87 -47.94
CA GLY A 17 34.25 16.98 -48.63
C GLY A 17 33.42 17.86 -47.68
N ALA A 18 33.59 19.19 -47.73
CA ALA A 18 33.00 20.11 -46.75
C ALA A 18 32.24 21.29 -47.39
N ALA A 19 31.21 21.76 -46.69
CA ALA A 19 30.54 23.05 -46.84
C ALA A 19 30.15 23.57 -45.44
N ALA A 20 29.91 24.88 -45.28
CA ALA A 20 29.82 25.51 -43.96
C ALA A 20 28.66 26.52 -43.84
N LEU A 21 28.41 26.94 -42.59
CA LEU A 21 27.46 27.97 -42.12
C LEU A 21 25.99 27.52 -41.97
N PRO A 22 25.20 28.14 -41.06
CA PRO A 22 25.58 29.08 -39.98
C PRO A 22 25.29 28.54 -38.55
N TYR A 23 25.74 29.30 -37.55
CA TYR A 23 25.39 29.11 -36.14
C TYR A 23 23.89 29.35 -35.93
N GLY A 24 23.17 28.39 -35.33
CA GLY A 24 21.79 28.55 -34.87
C GLY A 24 21.70 28.24 -33.38
N ALA A 25 21.49 29.25 -32.55
CA ALA A 25 21.39 29.09 -31.10
C ALA A 25 19.97 28.66 -30.69
N GLY A 26 19.66 27.37 -30.83
CA GLY A 26 18.55 26.74 -30.13
C GLY A 26 18.97 26.31 -28.73
N GLN A 27 18.13 26.59 -27.73
CA GLN A 27 18.26 25.94 -26.42
C GLN A 27 17.54 24.60 -26.48
N ASP A 28 18.27 23.53 -26.81
CA ASP A 28 17.80 22.17 -26.54
C ASP A 28 17.82 21.97 -25.01
N GLY A 29 16.69 22.28 -24.38
CA GLY A 29 16.43 21.89 -23.00
C GLY A 29 16.38 20.37 -22.85
N PRO A 30 16.33 19.84 -21.60
CA PRO A 30 16.17 18.41 -21.40
C PRO A 30 14.93 17.91 -22.14
N ALA A 31 15.06 16.80 -22.85
CA ALA A 31 13.91 16.13 -23.43
C ALA A 31 12.90 15.84 -22.31
N PRO A 32 11.60 16.14 -22.51
CA PRO A 32 10.62 15.93 -21.46
C PRO A 32 10.59 14.45 -21.05
N VAL A 33 10.34 14.21 -19.75
CA VAL A 33 9.89 12.90 -19.26
C VAL A 33 8.78 12.44 -20.20
N ALA A 34 8.90 11.22 -20.76
CA ALA A 34 7.97 10.72 -21.76
C ALA A 34 6.54 10.82 -21.20
N ALA A 35 5.72 11.68 -21.82
CA ALA A 35 4.53 12.27 -21.20
C ALA A 35 3.38 11.27 -20.94
N ASP A 36 3.58 10.02 -21.33
CA ASP A 36 2.60 8.94 -21.38
C ASP A 36 2.81 7.87 -20.28
N GLN A 37 3.82 8.03 -19.41
CA GLN A 37 4.00 7.14 -18.25
C GLN A 37 3.11 7.61 -17.07
N PRO A 38 2.33 6.71 -16.44
CA PRO A 38 1.45 7.08 -15.34
C PRO A 38 2.25 7.46 -14.08
N LEU A 39 1.77 8.48 -13.36
CA LEU A 39 2.34 8.91 -12.09
C LEU A 39 1.76 8.03 -10.99
N VAL A 40 2.53 7.04 -10.51
CA VAL A 40 2.03 5.98 -9.63
C VAL A 40 1.96 6.46 -8.17
N THR A 41 2.90 7.28 -7.71
CA THR A 41 3.03 7.66 -6.28
C THR A 41 2.63 9.10 -5.95
N GLU A 42 2.25 9.36 -4.70
CA GLU A 42 1.99 10.71 -4.15
C GLU A 42 3.19 11.64 -4.44
N GLN A 43 4.40 11.17 -4.17
CA GLN A 43 5.70 11.78 -4.48
C GLN A 43 5.91 12.10 -5.98
N GLN A 44 5.68 11.15 -6.89
CA GLN A 44 5.83 11.36 -8.34
C GLN A 44 4.84 12.42 -8.86
N ALA A 45 3.59 12.35 -8.41
CA ALA A 45 2.59 13.35 -8.73
C ALA A 45 2.96 14.72 -8.17
N LEU A 46 3.46 14.81 -6.92
CA LEU A 46 3.82 16.06 -6.26
C LEU A 46 5.00 16.76 -6.93
N ALA A 47 6.05 16.02 -7.31
CA ALA A 47 7.15 16.55 -8.10
C ALA A 47 6.64 17.12 -9.44
N ALA A 48 5.88 16.31 -10.19
CA ALA A 48 5.31 16.74 -11.46
C ALA A 48 4.27 17.87 -11.33
N ALA A 49 3.66 18.06 -10.15
CA ALA A 49 2.72 19.15 -9.88
C ALA A 49 3.45 20.47 -9.55
N LYS A 50 4.48 20.40 -8.69
CA LYS A 50 5.40 21.50 -8.38
C LYS A 50 6.08 22.00 -9.68
N ASP A 51 6.63 21.10 -10.49
CA ASP A 51 7.30 21.44 -11.77
C ASP A 51 6.37 22.06 -12.83
N SER A 52 5.15 21.55 -12.97
CA SER A 52 4.22 21.99 -14.02
C SER A 52 3.27 23.12 -13.60
N GLY A 53 3.29 23.51 -12.33
CA GLY A 53 2.38 24.50 -11.74
C GLY A 53 0.89 24.11 -11.82
N LYS A 54 0.60 22.80 -11.92
CA LYS A 54 -0.74 22.24 -12.13
C LYS A 54 -0.92 20.95 -11.34
N ARG A 55 -2.13 20.68 -10.84
CA ARG A 55 -2.47 19.41 -10.17
C ARG A 55 -2.05 18.20 -11.02
N LYS A 56 -1.64 17.13 -10.37
CA LYS A 56 -1.31 15.83 -11.00
C LYS A 56 -1.99 14.71 -10.24
N GLU A 57 -2.48 13.70 -10.94
CA GLU A 57 -3.15 12.57 -10.31
C GLU A 57 -2.14 11.51 -9.83
N VAL A 58 -2.46 10.86 -8.72
CA VAL A 58 -1.76 9.71 -8.16
C VAL A 58 -2.45 8.44 -8.64
N VAL A 59 -2.06 7.97 -9.82
CA VAL A 59 -2.73 6.88 -10.53
C VAL A 59 -2.66 5.55 -9.76
N GLY A 60 -1.61 5.33 -8.96
CA GLY A 60 -1.46 4.16 -8.09
C GLY A 60 -2.29 4.20 -6.80
N LEU A 61 -3.03 5.28 -6.53
CA LEU A 61 -4.02 5.35 -5.44
C LEU A 61 -5.47 5.47 -5.93
N ARG A 62 -5.69 5.45 -7.26
CA ARG A 62 -7.01 5.44 -7.88
C ARG A 62 -7.73 4.13 -7.56
N THR A 63 -9.03 4.22 -7.29
CA THR A 63 -9.95 3.06 -7.22
C THR A 63 -11.18 3.33 -8.08
N GLU A 64 -12.16 2.41 -8.11
CA GLU A 64 -13.47 2.64 -8.75
C GLU A 64 -14.16 3.94 -8.29
N ARG A 65 -13.94 4.31 -7.03
CA ARG A 65 -14.66 5.37 -6.29
C ARG A 65 -13.72 6.45 -5.71
N ARG A 66 -12.41 6.41 -5.97
CA ARG A 66 -11.44 7.38 -5.44
C ARG A 66 -10.48 7.92 -6.50
N GLU A 67 -10.32 9.24 -6.53
CA GLU A 67 -9.25 9.95 -7.24
C GLU A 67 -8.41 10.74 -6.23
N ILE A 68 -7.07 10.77 -6.39
CA ILE A 68 -6.17 11.56 -5.55
C ILE A 68 -5.28 12.42 -6.43
N PHE A 69 -5.16 13.70 -6.09
CA PHE A 69 -4.35 14.67 -6.81
C PHE A 69 -3.32 15.32 -5.89
N ALA A 70 -2.06 15.33 -6.29
CA ALA A 70 -1.06 16.23 -5.71
C ALA A 70 -1.27 17.65 -6.25
N GLU A 71 -1.27 18.64 -5.37
CA GLU A 71 -1.41 20.06 -5.70
C GLU A 71 -0.02 20.75 -5.70
N PRO A 72 0.20 21.80 -6.51
CA PRO A 72 1.52 22.45 -6.61
C PRO A 72 2.03 23.15 -5.34
N ASP A 73 1.21 23.23 -4.28
CA ASP A 73 1.53 23.92 -3.03
C ASP A 73 2.15 23.02 -1.95
N GLY A 74 2.34 21.72 -2.24
CA GLY A 74 2.87 20.73 -1.29
C GLY A 74 1.84 19.66 -0.89
N THR A 75 0.56 19.98 -1.00
CA THR A 75 -0.54 19.21 -0.38
C THR A 75 -1.23 18.26 -1.36
N PHE A 76 -2.16 17.45 -0.83
CA PHE A 76 -2.97 16.52 -1.61
C PHE A 76 -4.46 16.81 -1.51
N THR A 77 -5.18 16.59 -2.61
CA THR A 77 -6.65 16.65 -2.71
C THR A 77 -7.16 15.28 -3.13
N ALA A 78 -7.80 14.55 -2.22
CA ALA A 78 -8.57 13.35 -2.55
C ALA A 78 -10.04 13.69 -2.87
N ARG A 79 -10.70 12.77 -3.57
CA ARG A 79 -12.14 12.73 -3.82
C ARG A 79 -12.66 11.31 -3.62
N GLU A 80 -13.53 11.13 -2.64
CA GLU A 80 -14.33 9.91 -2.46
C GLU A 80 -15.70 10.12 -3.12
N TYR A 81 -16.06 9.30 -4.10
CA TYR A 81 -17.34 9.32 -4.82
C TYR A 81 -18.27 8.23 -4.27
N THR A 82 -19.58 8.52 -4.15
CA THR A 82 -20.56 7.55 -3.63
C THR A 82 -20.85 6.41 -4.62
N GLU A 83 -20.91 6.73 -5.90
CA GLU A 83 -21.03 5.78 -7.03
C GLU A 83 -19.66 5.57 -7.70
N PRO A 84 -19.42 4.45 -8.39
CA PRO A 84 -18.24 4.30 -9.24
C PRO A 84 -18.17 5.37 -10.33
N VAL A 85 -16.99 5.92 -10.53
CA VAL A 85 -16.66 6.80 -11.66
C VAL A 85 -15.61 6.18 -12.60
N ARG A 86 -14.94 5.12 -12.14
CA ARG A 86 -13.92 4.37 -12.89
C ARG A 86 -14.19 2.87 -12.83
N THR A 87 -13.82 2.15 -13.88
CA THR A 87 -13.72 0.69 -13.88
C THR A 87 -12.48 0.23 -14.67
N VAL A 88 -12.12 -1.04 -14.59
CA VAL A 88 -11.03 -1.64 -15.36
C VAL A 88 -11.57 -2.37 -16.58
N ARG A 89 -10.96 -2.14 -17.74
CA ARG A 89 -11.11 -2.94 -18.97
C ARG A 89 -9.74 -3.12 -19.62
N SER A 90 -9.40 -4.36 -19.99
CA SER A 90 -8.13 -4.74 -20.65
C SER A 90 -6.87 -4.13 -19.98
N GLY A 91 -6.76 -4.26 -18.65
CA GLY A 91 -5.64 -3.73 -17.85
C GLY A 91 -5.56 -2.20 -17.72
N LYS A 92 -6.65 -1.48 -18.04
CA LYS A 92 -6.69 0.00 -18.02
C LYS A 92 -7.92 0.52 -17.29
N TRP A 93 -7.72 1.58 -16.52
CA TRP A 93 -8.80 2.40 -15.97
C TRP A 93 -9.51 3.18 -17.09
N VAL A 94 -10.82 3.00 -17.21
CA VAL A 94 -11.74 3.77 -18.08
C VAL A 94 -12.79 4.48 -17.24
N ASP A 95 -13.44 5.50 -17.79
CA ASP A 95 -14.68 6.05 -17.21
C ASP A 95 -15.80 5.01 -17.30
N VAL A 96 -16.75 5.04 -16.36
CA VAL A 96 -17.96 4.20 -16.42
C VAL A 96 -18.87 4.68 -17.55
N ASP A 97 -19.37 3.74 -18.36
CA ASP A 97 -20.34 3.99 -19.43
C ASP A 97 -21.35 2.82 -19.46
N ALA A 98 -22.54 3.09 -18.92
CA ALA A 98 -23.63 2.12 -18.82
C ALA A 98 -24.39 1.90 -20.14
N THR A 99 -24.03 2.61 -21.23
CA THR A 99 -24.70 2.42 -22.53
C THR A 99 -24.57 0.96 -22.98
N LEU A 100 -25.69 0.34 -23.33
CA LEU A 100 -25.74 -1.04 -23.80
C LEU A 100 -25.15 -1.19 -25.20
N VAL A 101 -24.47 -2.31 -25.40
CA VAL A 101 -23.88 -2.77 -26.67
C VAL A 101 -24.07 -4.27 -26.82
N GLU A 102 -24.17 -4.73 -28.06
CA GLU A 102 -24.36 -6.14 -28.42
C GLU A 102 -23.04 -6.91 -28.27
N HIS A 103 -23.08 -8.01 -27.53
CA HIS A 103 -21.95 -8.91 -27.27
C HIS A 103 -21.77 -9.92 -28.42
N SER A 104 -20.62 -10.61 -28.46
CA SER A 104 -20.35 -11.59 -29.53
C SER A 104 -21.24 -12.85 -29.50
N ASP A 105 -21.98 -13.08 -28.41
CA ASP A 105 -22.97 -14.17 -28.27
C ASP A 105 -24.43 -13.73 -28.56
N GLY A 106 -24.69 -12.43 -28.78
CA GLY A 106 -26.03 -11.87 -28.98
C GLY A 106 -26.74 -11.39 -27.70
N SER A 107 -26.08 -11.46 -26.53
CA SER A 107 -26.50 -10.75 -25.33
C SER A 107 -26.18 -9.25 -25.40
N TRP A 108 -26.65 -8.47 -24.43
CA TRP A 108 -26.42 -7.03 -24.34
C TRP A 108 -25.88 -6.63 -22.98
N GLY A 109 -24.88 -5.74 -22.93
CA GLY A 109 -24.31 -5.29 -21.67
C GLY A 109 -23.66 -3.90 -21.75
N PRO A 110 -23.33 -3.30 -20.60
CA PRO A 110 -22.75 -1.96 -20.55
C PRO A 110 -21.29 -1.99 -21.02
N LYS A 111 -20.90 -1.01 -21.86
CA LYS A 111 -19.50 -0.88 -22.35
C LYS A 111 -18.46 -0.88 -21.22
N ALA A 112 -18.79 -0.31 -20.05
CA ALA A 112 -17.90 -0.20 -18.91
C ALA A 112 -18.65 -0.07 -17.57
N ALA A 113 -18.82 -1.18 -16.85
CA ALA A 113 -19.34 -1.24 -15.47
C ALA A 113 -18.33 -1.91 -14.50
N THR A 114 -18.57 -1.83 -13.18
CA THR A 114 -17.75 -2.52 -12.15
C THR A 114 -18.17 -3.97 -11.88
N VAL A 115 -19.12 -4.49 -12.66
CA VAL A 115 -19.59 -5.88 -12.67
C VAL A 115 -19.61 -6.38 -14.11
N ASP A 116 -19.60 -7.69 -14.29
CA ASP A 116 -20.16 -8.30 -15.50
C ASP A 116 -21.69 -8.25 -15.40
N LEU A 117 -22.33 -7.86 -16.51
CA LEU A 117 -23.77 -7.69 -16.60
C LEU A 117 -24.21 -7.99 -18.04
N ALA A 118 -24.94 -9.08 -18.23
CA ALA A 118 -25.48 -9.49 -19.52
C ALA A 118 -27.01 -9.56 -19.47
N PHE A 119 -27.67 -9.00 -20.49
CA PHE A 119 -29.11 -9.04 -20.74
C PHE A 119 -29.40 -9.92 -21.96
N SER A 120 -30.49 -10.67 -21.95
CA SER A 120 -30.85 -11.60 -23.05
C SER A 120 -31.09 -10.89 -24.38
N GLY A 121 -30.68 -11.54 -25.49
CA GLY A 121 -31.12 -11.18 -26.84
C GLY A 121 -32.59 -11.48 -27.14
N GLY A 122 -33.32 -12.13 -26.22
CA GLY A 122 -34.69 -12.62 -26.42
C GLY A 122 -34.72 -14.09 -26.86
N GLU A 123 -33.98 -14.96 -26.15
CA GLU A 123 -33.97 -16.41 -26.39
C GLU A 123 -34.82 -17.18 -25.37
N ALA A 124 -35.13 -18.44 -25.70
CA ALA A 124 -36.10 -19.26 -24.98
C ALA A 124 -35.49 -19.99 -23.77
N GLY A 125 -35.84 -19.53 -22.55
CA GLY A 125 -35.47 -20.19 -21.29
C GLY A 125 -34.17 -19.69 -20.63
N GLU A 126 -33.45 -18.77 -21.29
CA GLU A 126 -32.25 -18.14 -20.74
C GLU A 126 -32.60 -17.01 -19.73
N PRO A 127 -31.68 -16.66 -18.80
CA PRO A 127 -31.85 -15.50 -17.92
C PRO A 127 -32.06 -14.19 -18.71
N PHE A 128 -32.98 -13.34 -18.24
CA PHE A 128 -33.17 -11.99 -18.80
C PHE A 128 -32.07 -11.02 -18.34
N VAL A 129 -31.43 -11.34 -17.21
CA VAL A 129 -30.26 -10.68 -16.65
C VAL A 129 -29.40 -11.69 -15.91
N THR A 130 -28.08 -11.59 -16.09
CA THR A 130 -27.07 -12.23 -15.27
C THR A 130 -26.06 -11.19 -14.81
N MET A 131 -25.70 -11.20 -13.53
CA MET A 131 -24.72 -10.30 -12.91
C MET A 131 -23.64 -11.12 -12.21
N ARG A 132 -22.36 -10.80 -12.44
CA ARG A 132 -21.22 -11.50 -11.81
C ARG A 132 -20.18 -10.56 -11.19
N ARG A 133 -19.56 -11.04 -10.12
CA ARG A 133 -18.39 -10.42 -9.46
C ARG A 133 -17.57 -11.49 -8.74
N ALA A 134 -16.23 -11.44 -8.83
CA ALA A 134 -15.31 -12.26 -8.02
C ALA A 134 -15.61 -13.78 -7.96
N GLY A 135 -16.10 -14.40 -9.05
CA GLY A 135 -16.47 -15.82 -9.05
C GLY A 135 -17.78 -16.13 -8.30
N ARG A 136 -18.74 -15.21 -8.33
CA ARG A 136 -20.12 -15.35 -7.85
C ARG A 136 -21.08 -14.88 -8.94
N GLU A 137 -22.21 -15.56 -9.09
CA GLU A 137 -23.24 -15.27 -10.10
C GLU A 137 -24.63 -15.13 -9.46
N PHE A 138 -25.39 -14.13 -9.90
CA PHE A 138 -26.82 -13.99 -9.65
C PHE A 138 -27.55 -13.75 -10.99
N ALA A 139 -28.54 -14.57 -11.30
CA ALA A 139 -29.27 -14.53 -12.56
C ALA A 139 -30.78 -14.67 -12.35
N LEU A 140 -31.57 -13.95 -13.15
CA LEU A 140 -33.04 -13.99 -13.11
C LEU A 140 -33.63 -14.35 -14.48
N THR A 141 -34.63 -15.23 -14.47
CA THR A 141 -35.28 -15.80 -15.66
C THR A 141 -36.78 -15.49 -15.66
N TRP A 142 -37.35 -15.22 -16.85
CA TRP A 142 -38.77 -14.92 -17.00
C TRP A 142 -39.62 -16.21 -16.95
N PRO A 143 -40.64 -16.32 -16.06
CA PRO A 143 -41.31 -17.60 -15.81
C PRO A 143 -42.35 -18.03 -16.85
N TYR A 144 -42.81 -17.11 -17.71
CA TYR A 144 -43.96 -17.37 -18.59
C TYR A 144 -43.59 -17.75 -20.03
N GLY A 145 -42.32 -18.07 -20.29
CA GLY A 145 -41.79 -18.53 -21.57
C GLY A 145 -40.83 -17.55 -22.23
N ASP A 146 -40.64 -17.74 -23.54
CA ASP A 146 -39.68 -17.02 -24.37
C ASP A 146 -39.82 -15.49 -24.28
N LEU A 147 -38.69 -14.79 -24.16
CA LEU A 147 -38.67 -13.33 -24.20
C LEU A 147 -38.60 -12.82 -25.66
N PRO A 148 -39.30 -11.72 -25.99
CA PRO A 148 -39.15 -11.06 -27.28
C PRO A 148 -37.80 -10.33 -27.37
N ALA A 149 -37.25 -10.17 -28.58
CA ALA A 149 -36.02 -9.40 -28.77
C ALA A 149 -36.15 -7.96 -28.20
N PRO A 150 -35.20 -7.48 -27.40
CA PRO A 150 -35.32 -6.20 -26.71
C PRO A 150 -35.14 -5.01 -27.64
N ARG A 151 -35.86 -3.91 -27.34
CA ARG A 151 -35.57 -2.58 -27.88
C ARG A 151 -34.60 -1.88 -26.93
N ILE A 152 -33.41 -1.57 -27.43
CA ILE A 152 -32.35 -0.87 -26.70
C ILE A 152 -32.51 0.66 -26.83
N ASP A 153 -32.38 1.39 -25.71
CA ASP A 153 -32.27 2.85 -25.65
C ASP A 153 -31.32 3.23 -24.51
N GLY A 154 -30.16 3.82 -24.85
CA GLY A 154 -29.14 4.19 -23.86
C GLY A 154 -28.59 3.01 -23.05
N ASP A 155 -28.87 3.02 -21.75
CA ASP A 155 -28.50 2.01 -20.75
C ASP A 155 -29.59 0.92 -20.55
N THR A 156 -30.69 1.00 -21.31
CA THR A 156 -31.94 0.31 -21.01
C THR A 156 -32.40 -0.60 -22.16
N ALA A 157 -32.80 -1.83 -21.83
CA ALA A 157 -33.39 -2.83 -22.72
C ALA A 157 -34.88 -3.03 -22.39
N THR A 158 -35.78 -2.77 -23.34
CA THR A 158 -37.22 -3.03 -23.21
C THR A 158 -37.64 -4.29 -23.98
N TYR A 159 -38.00 -5.35 -23.25
CA TYR A 159 -38.67 -6.54 -23.77
C TYR A 159 -40.18 -6.27 -23.82
N ALA A 160 -40.75 -6.17 -25.02
CA ALA A 160 -42.10 -5.63 -25.21
C ALA A 160 -43.21 -6.70 -25.25
N GLU A 161 -44.30 -6.51 -24.50
CA GLU A 161 -45.44 -7.44 -24.39
C GLU A 161 -45.09 -8.83 -23.81
N VAL A 162 -44.23 -8.88 -22.78
CA VAL A 162 -43.89 -10.12 -22.02
C VAL A 162 -45.10 -10.73 -21.31
N LEU A 163 -46.10 -9.91 -21.02
CA LEU A 163 -47.52 -10.27 -20.92
C LEU A 163 -48.31 -9.31 -21.82
N PRO A 164 -49.56 -9.61 -22.23
CA PRO A 164 -50.39 -8.67 -22.95
C PRO A 164 -50.54 -7.34 -22.18
N GLY A 165 -50.04 -6.25 -22.75
CA GLY A 165 -50.00 -4.93 -22.13
C GLY A 165 -48.98 -4.76 -20.99
N VAL A 166 -47.95 -5.62 -20.87
CA VAL A 166 -46.86 -5.48 -19.89
C VAL A 166 -45.50 -5.61 -20.58
N ASP A 167 -44.60 -4.67 -20.36
CA ASP A 167 -43.19 -4.78 -20.77
C ASP A 167 -42.30 -5.15 -19.57
N LEU A 168 -41.24 -5.92 -19.80
CA LEU A 168 -40.09 -6.01 -18.90
C LEU A 168 -39.04 -5.02 -19.40
N THR A 169 -38.54 -4.14 -18.55
CA THR A 169 -37.49 -3.17 -18.87
C THR A 169 -36.34 -3.35 -17.91
N VAL A 170 -35.13 -3.55 -18.42
CA VAL A 170 -33.92 -3.79 -17.61
C VAL A 170 -32.90 -2.69 -17.92
N ARG A 171 -32.35 -2.05 -16.88
CA ARG A 171 -31.43 -0.92 -16.98
C ARG A 171 -30.08 -1.29 -16.36
N ALA A 172 -29.00 -1.09 -17.10
CA ALA A 172 -27.65 -1.22 -16.58
C ALA A 172 -27.31 -0.04 -15.67
N GLU A 173 -26.65 -0.32 -14.54
CA GLU A 173 -26.16 0.68 -13.60
C GLU A 173 -24.64 0.53 -13.45
N ALA A 174 -23.95 1.52 -12.86
CA ALA A 174 -22.50 1.50 -12.69
C ALA A 174 -21.97 0.24 -11.94
N ASP A 175 -22.76 -0.24 -10.98
CA ASP A 175 -22.43 -1.32 -10.04
C ASP A 175 -23.55 -2.35 -9.80
N GLY A 176 -24.47 -2.47 -10.77
CA GLY A 176 -25.64 -3.38 -10.70
C GLY A 176 -26.63 -3.21 -11.86
N PHE A 177 -27.92 -3.47 -11.60
CA PHE A 177 -29.02 -3.26 -12.56
C PHE A 177 -30.36 -2.95 -11.88
N GLY A 178 -31.23 -2.23 -12.58
CA GLY A 178 -32.66 -2.13 -12.24
C GLY A 178 -33.50 -3.01 -13.17
N HIS A 179 -34.59 -3.60 -12.69
CA HIS A 179 -35.56 -4.29 -13.56
C HIS A 179 -37.00 -3.94 -13.22
N LEU A 180 -37.78 -3.63 -14.25
CA LEU A 180 -39.02 -2.88 -14.15
C LEU A 180 -40.11 -3.60 -14.94
N LEU A 181 -41.19 -4.04 -14.29
CA LEU A 181 -42.40 -4.49 -14.98
C LEU A 181 -43.31 -3.28 -15.21
N VAL A 182 -43.54 -2.95 -16.48
CA VAL A 182 -44.29 -1.77 -16.93
C VAL A 182 -45.67 -2.21 -17.42
N VAL A 183 -46.65 -2.21 -16.51
CA VAL A 183 -48.05 -2.55 -16.77
C VAL A 183 -48.71 -1.34 -17.44
N LYS A 184 -49.11 -1.46 -18.71
CA LYS A 184 -49.48 -0.31 -19.56
C LYS A 184 -50.92 0.18 -19.40
N THR A 185 -51.85 -0.66 -18.97
CA THR A 185 -53.28 -0.34 -18.95
C THR A 185 -54.03 -1.03 -17.78
N PRO A 186 -55.25 -0.58 -17.42
CA PRO A 186 -56.09 -1.27 -16.43
C PRO A 186 -56.46 -2.71 -16.83
N GLU A 187 -56.58 -2.99 -18.14
CA GLU A 187 -56.87 -4.34 -18.64
C GLU A 187 -55.68 -5.29 -18.42
N ALA A 188 -54.45 -4.80 -18.60
CA ALA A 188 -53.23 -5.56 -18.29
C ALA A 188 -53.09 -5.82 -16.77
N ALA A 189 -53.42 -4.82 -15.95
CA ALA A 189 -53.42 -4.92 -14.48
C ALA A 189 -54.42 -5.92 -13.89
N ALA A 190 -55.33 -6.46 -14.72
CA ALA A 190 -56.28 -7.50 -14.34
C ALA A 190 -55.84 -8.93 -14.74
N ASP A 191 -54.65 -9.12 -15.33
CA ASP A 191 -54.08 -10.44 -15.56
C ASP A 191 -53.72 -11.10 -14.22
N SER A 192 -54.24 -12.31 -13.97
CA SER A 192 -54.00 -13.04 -12.72
C SER A 192 -52.52 -13.35 -12.45
N ARG A 193 -51.65 -13.27 -13.47
CA ARG A 193 -50.20 -13.42 -13.33
C ARG A 193 -49.51 -12.21 -12.70
N LEU A 194 -50.21 -11.08 -12.53
CA LEU A 194 -49.72 -9.92 -11.78
C LEU A 194 -50.15 -9.92 -10.30
N ALA A 195 -50.72 -11.03 -9.80
CA ALA A 195 -50.92 -11.24 -8.37
C ALA A 195 -49.62 -11.68 -7.68
N GLU A 196 -48.93 -12.66 -8.27
CA GLU A 196 -47.68 -13.29 -7.83
C GLU A 196 -46.84 -13.55 -9.09
N VAL A 197 -45.65 -12.95 -9.19
CA VAL A 197 -44.72 -13.10 -10.34
C VAL A 197 -43.48 -13.85 -9.87
N ASP A 198 -43.47 -15.17 -10.08
CA ASP A 198 -42.38 -16.08 -9.68
C ASP A 198 -41.18 -15.96 -10.63
N LEU A 199 -40.29 -14.97 -10.48
CA LEU A 199 -39.09 -14.92 -11.30
C LEU A 199 -38.22 -16.15 -11.00
N GLY A 200 -37.75 -16.85 -12.03
CA GLY A 200 -36.78 -17.93 -11.85
C GLY A 200 -35.46 -17.33 -11.36
N MET A 201 -34.82 -17.93 -10.37
CA MET A 201 -33.59 -17.43 -9.77
C MET A 201 -32.51 -18.51 -9.79
N SER A 202 -31.34 -18.17 -10.35
CA SER A 202 -30.16 -19.03 -10.34
C SER A 202 -28.99 -18.28 -9.69
N THR A 203 -28.15 -19.01 -8.96
CA THR A 203 -27.01 -18.46 -8.24
C THR A 203 -25.84 -19.44 -8.22
N ASP A 204 -24.62 -18.92 -8.38
CA ASP A 204 -23.39 -19.66 -8.07
C ASP A 204 -22.62 -19.00 -6.92
N GLY A 205 -22.21 -19.81 -5.95
CA GLY A 205 -21.55 -19.40 -4.71
C GLY A 205 -22.35 -18.47 -3.77
N LEU A 206 -23.64 -18.20 -4.02
CA LEU A 206 -24.45 -17.26 -3.25
C LEU A 206 -25.66 -17.89 -2.55
N LYS A 207 -26.10 -17.25 -1.48
CA LYS A 207 -27.35 -17.51 -0.74
C LYS A 207 -28.17 -16.21 -0.70
N VAL A 208 -29.37 -16.23 -1.27
CA VAL A 208 -30.28 -15.07 -1.27
C VAL A 208 -31.24 -15.14 -0.08
N ALA A 209 -31.55 -14.00 0.54
CA ALA A 209 -32.52 -13.87 1.63
C ALA A 209 -33.17 -12.48 1.65
N GLU A 210 -34.33 -12.38 2.30
CA GLU A 210 -34.94 -11.12 2.73
C GLU A 210 -34.45 -10.75 4.15
N ASP A 211 -34.12 -9.47 4.37
CA ASP A 211 -33.72 -8.94 5.68
C ASP A 211 -34.93 -8.57 6.55
N ALA A 212 -34.70 -8.22 7.81
CA ALA A 212 -35.77 -7.87 8.75
C ALA A 212 -36.54 -6.56 8.41
N THR A 213 -36.21 -5.89 7.30
CA THR A 213 -36.84 -4.65 6.81
C THR A 213 -37.37 -4.74 5.38
N GLY A 214 -37.24 -5.89 4.73
CA GLY A 214 -37.71 -6.15 3.36
C GLY A 214 -36.66 -5.90 2.27
N ALA A 215 -35.40 -5.67 2.63
CA ALA A 215 -34.29 -5.61 1.67
C ALA A 215 -33.87 -7.01 1.22
N ILE A 216 -33.39 -7.17 -0.02
CA ILE A 216 -32.88 -8.46 -0.52
C ILE A 216 -31.35 -8.45 -0.40
N LEU A 217 -30.77 -9.50 0.18
CA LEU A 217 -29.33 -9.68 0.31
C LEU A 217 -28.93 -10.99 -0.38
N ALA A 218 -27.89 -10.94 -1.22
CA ALA A 218 -27.20 -12.13 -1.73
C ALA A 218 -25.84 -12.23 -1.02
N GLU A 219 -25.77 -13.14 -0.06
CA GLU A 219 -24.60 -13.42 0.76
C GLU A 219 -23.70 -14.47 0.10
N ASP A 220 -22.40 -14.45 0.39
CA ASP A 220 -21.50 -15.55 0.04
C ASP A 220 -21.89 -16.82 0.79
N ALA A 221 -22.20 -17.90 0.05
CA ALA A 221 -22.72 -19.14 0.62
C ALA A 221 -21.69 -19.90 1.48
N VAL A 222 -20.40 -19.58 1.35
CA VAL A 222 -19.30 -20.28 2.03
C VAL A 222 -18.72 -19.43 3.15
N VAL A 223 -18.40 -18.15 2.92
CA VAL A 223 -17.77 -17.28 3.93
C VAL A 223 -18.71 -16.27 4.60
N GLY A 224 -19.96 -16.15 4.14
CA GLY A 224 -20.91 -15.13 4.59
C GLY A 224 -20.52 -13.72 4.14
N GLY A 225 -21.26 -12.72 4.63
CA GLY A 225 -21.11 -11.33 4.17
C GLY A 225 -21.80 -11.07 2.83
N THR A 226 -22.17 -9.82 2.58
CA THR A 226 -23.01 -9.44 1.44
C THR A 226 -22.17 -9.22 0.18
N VAL A 227 -22.65 -9.73 -0.97
CA VAL A 227 -22.03 -9.55 -2.30
C VAL A 227 -22.91 -8.62 -3.15
N PHE A 228 -24.22 -8.91 -3.21
CA PHE A 228 -25.24 -8.08 -3.84
C PHE A 228 -26.35 -7.71 -2.85
N GLU A 229 -26.94 -6.52 -3.02
CA GLU A 229 -28.01 -5.98 -2.20
C GLU A 229 -29.06 -5.23 -3.05
N ALA A 230 -30.32 -5.34 -2.65
CA ALA A 230 -31.41 -4.49 -3.10
C ALA A 230 -32.07 -3.80 -1.91
N GLY A 231 -32.51 -2.55 -2.10
CA GLY A 231 -33.44 -1.92 -1.17
C GLY A 231 -34.80 -2.62 -1.21
N LYS A 232 -35.65 -2.39 -0.21
CA LYS A 232 -37.02 -2.89 -0.22
C LYS A 232 -37.74 -2.39 -1.50
N PRO A 233 -38.24 -3.29 -2.36
CA PRO A 233 -38.79 -2.90 -3.65
C PRO A 233 -40.18 -2.26 -3.53
N ALA A 234 -40.56 -1.54 -4.58
CA ALA A 234 -41.77 -0.75 -4.62
C ALA A 234 -42.46 -0.81 -5.98
N MET A 235 -43.69 -0.32 -6.03
CA MET A 235 -44.42 -0.11 -7.28
C MET A 235 -45.15 1.23 -7.26
N TRP A 236 -45.27 1.89 -8.42
CA TRP A 236 -45.88 3.21 -8.51
C TRP A 236 -46.56 3.47 -9.85
N ASP A 237 -47.49 4.42 -9.86
CA ASP A 237 -48.20 4.85 -11.07
C ASP A 237 -47.52 6.06 -11.76
N SER A 238 -47.77 6.24 -13.05
CA SER A 238 -47.10 7.26 -13.89
C SER A 238 -47.80 8.64 -13.83
N ALA A 239 -48.61 8.91 -12.79
CA ALA A 239 -49.33 10.18 -12.65
C ALA A 239 -48.40 11.41 -12.67
N ALA A 240 -47.17 11.26 -12.17
CA ALA A 240 -46.13 12.28 -12.17
C ALA A 240 -45.66 12.71 -13.57
N VAL A 241 -45.74 11.82 -14.56
CA VAL A 241 -45.33 12.09 -15.94
C VAL A 241 -46.41 12.93 -16.63
N GLU A 242 -47.68 12.55 -16.49
CA GLU A 242 -48.83 13.32 -16.98
C GLU A 242 -48.94 14.71 -16.32
N GLU A 243 -48.66 14.76 -15.01
CA GLU A 243 -48.48 15.99 -14.23
C GLU A 243 -47.36 16.86 -14.80
N SER A 244 -46.20 16.28 -15.12
CA SER A 244 -45.03 16.99 -15.66
C SER A 244 -45.21 17.47 -17.11
N ALA A 245 -45.88 16.70 -17.95
CA ALA A 245 -46.22 17.08 -19.32
C ALA A 245 -47.26 18.22 -19.35
N SER A 246 -48.29 18.13 -18.51
CA SER A 246 -49.37 19.12 -18.40
C SER A 246 -49.00 20.38 -17.63
N LYS A 247 -47.91 20.33 -16.85
CA LYS A 247 -47.42 21.35 -15.91
C LYS A 247 -47.43 22.78 -16.45
N LYS A 248 -46.95 22.98 -17.67
CA LYS A 248 -46.85 24.29 -18.35
C LYS A 248 -48.21 24.93 -18.67
N GLN A 249 -49.31 24.19 -18.48
CA GLN A 249 -50.69 24.59 -18.80
C GLN A 249 -51.53 24.86 -17.53
N GLY A 250 -50.95 24.65 -16.34
CA GLY A 250 -51.52 25.02 -15.04
C GLY A 250 -52.45 23.98 -14.39
N PRO A 251 -52.86 24.19 -13.12
CA PRO A 251 -53.46 23.13 -12.29
C PRO A 251 -54.76 22.52 -12.83
N LYS A 252 -55.56 23.29 -13.58
CA LYS A 252 -56.78 22.77 -14.24
C LYS A 252 -56.49 21.87 -15.44
N ALA A 253 -55.35 22.05 -16.10
CA ALA A 253 -54.89 21.16 -17.17
C ALA A 253 -54.36 19.85 -16.56
N VAL A 254 -53.49 19.94 -15.55
CA VAL A 254 -52.99 18.78 -14.78
C VAL A 254 -54.15 17.94 -14.23
N ALA A 255 -55.10 18.54 -13.51
CA ALA A 255 -56.27 17.83 -12.97
C ALA A 255 -57.22 17.26 -14.05
N LYS A 256 -57.14 17.74 -15.30
CA LYS A 256 -57.87 17.15 -16.43
C LYS A 256 -57.09 15.98 -17.03
N ALA A 257 -55.79 16.14 -17.29
CA ALA A 257 -54.91 15.13 -17.85
C ALA A 257 -54.89 13.87 -16.98
N LEU A 258 -54.65 14.02 -15.67
CA LEU A 258 -54.72 12.94 -14.69
C LEU A 258 -56.05 12.17 -14.71
N LYS A 259 -57.18 12.88 -14.85
CA LYS A 259 -58.51 12.26 -14.98
C LYS A 259 -58.79 11.62 -16.33
N SER A 260 -58.08 12.04 -17.39
CA SER A 260 -58.13 11.38 -18.69
C SER A 260 -57.26 10.12 -18.68
N ALA A 261 -56.04 10.21 -18.15
CA ALA A 261 -55.06 9.13 -18.10
C ALA A 261 -55.52 7.97 -17.20
N ALA A 262 -56.12 8.26 -16.03
CA ALA A 262 -56.75 7.25 -15.16
C ALA A 262 -58.08 6.68 -15.72
N ALA A 263 -58.59 7.21 -16.84
CA ALA A 263 -59.81 6.74 -17.51
C ALA A 263 -59.54 6.16 -18.92
N THR A 264 -58.26 5.93 -19.26
CA THR A 264 -57.86 5.40 -20.56
C THR A 264 -58.13 3.90 -20.61
N THR A 265 -58.83 3.46 -21.66
CA THR A 265 -58.96 2.05 -22.05
C THR A 265 -58.18 1.80 -23.33
N ALA A 266 -57.86 0.54 -23.62
CA ALA A 266 -56.97 0.16 -24.72
C ALA A 266 -57.43 0.52 -26.16
N ASP A 267 -58.64 1.07 -26.35
CA ASP A 267 -59.31 1.30 -27.65
C ASP A 267 -59.18 2.75 -28.18
N GLN A 268 -58.26 3.57 -27.64
CA GLN A 268 -58.02 4.93 -28.15
C GLN A 268 -56.63 5.09 -28.78
N SER A 269 -56.59 5.67 -29.99
CA SER A 269 -55.37 5.92 -30.78
C SER A 269 -54.52 7.10 -30.28
N THR A 270 -54.50 7.34 -28.98
CA THR A 270 -53.55 8.21 -28.29
C THR A 270 -52.26 7.44 -27.99
N PRO A 271 -51.07 8.06 -28.07
CA PRO A 271 -49.85 7.41 -27.62
C PRO A 271 -49.93 7.09 -26.12
N THR A 272 -49.51 5.89 -25.73
CA THR A 272 -49.40 5.47 -24.32
C THR A 272 -48.49 6.44 -23.56
N PRO A 273 -48.85 6.88 -22.34
CA PRO A 273 -47.97 7.74 -21.53
C PRO A 273 -46.61 7.08 -21.28
N THR A 274 -45.54 7.89 -21.26
CA THR A 274 -44.20 7.39 -20.92
C THR A 274 -44.19 6.86 -19.48
N PRO A 275 -43.67 5.65 -19.22
CA PRO A 275 -43.59 5.12 -17.87
C PRO A 275 -42.62 5.93 -16.99
N ALA A 276 -42.93 6.04 -15.71
CA ALA A 276 -42.11 6.75 -14.73
C ALA A 276 -40.89 5.91 -14.28
N LEU A 277 -39.88 5.72 -15.14
CA LEU A 277 -38.69 4.88 -14.86
C LEU A 277 -37.68 5.49 -13.84
N GLU A 278 -37.98 6.66 -13.30
CA GLU A 278 -37.15 7.48 -12.38
C GLU A 278 -37.38 7.17 -10.88
N GLY A 279 -37.80 5.93 -10.58
CA GLY A 279 -38.06 5.46 -9.22
C GLY A 279 -39.33 6.01 -8.56
N PRO A 280 -39.70 5.51 -7.35
CA PRO A 280 -40.90 5.93 -6.63
C PRO A 280 -40.84 7.41 -6.25
N GLY A 281 -39.63 7.94 -6.02
CA GLY A 281 -39.37 9.35 -5.78
C GLY A 281 -39.54 10.28 -6.99
N GLY A 282 -39.84 9.74 -8.18
CA GLY A 282 -40.33 10.44 -9.38
C GLY A 282 -41.70 9.96 -9.87
N GLY A 283 -42.28 8.93 -9.24
CA GLY A 283 -43.59 8.38 -9.53
C GLY A 283 -44.76 9.17 -8.93
N GLY A 284 -45.99 8.72 -9.21
CA GLY A 284 -47.22 9.29 -8.68
C GLY A 284 -47.59 8.72 -7.32
N ARG A 285 -48.55 7.79 -7.28
CA ARG A 285 -48.86 7.00 -6.08
C ARG A 285 -47.90 5.82 -5.98
N VAL A 286 -47.37 5.58 -4.79
CA VAL A 286 -46.45 4.48 -4.48
C VAL A 286 -47.13 3.49 -3.53
N ALA A 287 -46.86 2.19 -3.71
CA ALA A 287 -47.18 1.12 -2.78
C ALA A 287 -45.95 0.19 -2.61
N PRO A 288 -45.78 -0.47 -1.45
CA PRO A 288 -44.72 -1.45 -1.26
C PRO A 288 -44.95 -2.67 -2.16
N LEU A 289 -43.87 -3.25 -2.69
CA LEU A 289 -43.91 -4.56 -3.33
C LEU A 289 -43.64 -5.63 -2.25
N GLY A 290 -44.45 -6.69 -2.21
CA GLY A 290 -44.12 -7.87 -1.41
C GLY A 290 -43.07 -8.73 -2.13
N ILE A 291 -42.21 -9.40 -1.38
CA ILE A 291 -41.21 -10.34 -1.89
C ILE A 291 -41.33 -11.64 -1.12
N GLU A 292 -41.17 -12.77 -1.81
CA GLU A 292 -40.84 -14.05 -1.18
C GLU A 292 -39.60 -14.65 -1.86
N VAL A 293 -38.56 -14.97 -1.07
CA VAL A 293 -37.32 -15.58 -1.58
C VAL A 293 -37.40 -17.10 -1.43
N GLY A 294 -37.57 -17.79 -2.55
CA GLY A 294 -37.48 -19.24 -2.63
C GLY A 294 -36.04 -19.74 -2.81
N LYS A 295 -35.88 -21.07 -2.95
CA LYS A 295 -34.57 -21.67 -3.26
C LYS A 295 -34.09 -21.32 -4.67
N ASP A 296 -35.00 -21.42 -5.63
CA ASP A 296 -34.76 -21.31 -7.08
C ASP A 296 -35.69 -20.26 -7.73
N THR A 297 -36.32 -19.41 -6.90
CA THR A 297 -37.34 -18.42 -7.31
C THR A 297 -37.26 -17.14 -6.47
N LEU A 298 -37.59 -16.00 -7.09
CA LEU A 298 -37.80 -14.71 -6.44
C LEU A 298 -39.22 -14.23 -6.81
N THR A 299 -40.17 -14.38 -5.90
CA THR A 299 -41.58 -14.05 -6.15
C THR A 299 -41.85 -12.58 -5.82
N LEU A 300 -42.35 -11.82 -6.80
CA LEU A 300 -42.84 -10.46 -6.61
C LEU A 300 -44.35 -10.49 -6.33
N VAL A 301 -44.84 -9.76 -5.33
CA VAL A 301 -46.26 -9.72 -4.92
C VAL A 301 -46.80 -8.28 -4.98
N PRO A 302 -47.31 -7.81 -6.14
CA PRO A 302 -47.78 -6.42 -6.31
C PRO A 302 -49.03 -6.08 -5.48
N ASP A 303 -49.08 -4.87 -4.90
CA ASP A 303 -50.29 -4.39 -4.21
C ASP A 303 -51.43 -4.16 -5.20
N GLN A 304 -52.41 -5.06 -5.12
CA GLN A 304 -53.59 -5.06 -5.99
C GLN A 304 -54.49 -3.82 -5.79
N LYS A 305 -54.36 -3.05 -4.70
CA LYS A 305 -55.15 -1.83 -4.47
C LYS A 305 -54.59 -0.66 -5.29
N LEU A 306 -53.28 -0.64 -5.54
CA LEU A 306 -52.66 0.28 -6.49
C LEU A 306 -52.89 -0.20 -7.94
N LEU A 307 -52.70 -1.47 -8.26
CA LEU A 307 -52.96 -1.98 -9.62
C LEU A 307 -54.43 -1.79 -10.06
N GLN A 308 -55.41 -2.03 -9.18
CA GLN A 308 -56.83 -2.04 -9.53
C GLN A 308 -57.60 -0.79 -9.02
N GLY A 309 -56.89 0.26 -8.61
CA GLY A 309 -57.50 1.47 -8.02
C GLY A 309 -58.15 2.39 -9.06
N GLU A 310 -59.38 2.87 -8.78
CA GLU A 310 -60.14 3.81 -9.65
C GLU A 310 -59.41 5.14 -10.01
N GLY A 311 -58.32 5.45 -9.31
CA GLY A 311 -57.52 6.65 -9.55
C GLY A 311 -56.21 6.41 -10.31
N THR A 312 -55.79 5.16 -10.51
CA THR A 312 -54.44 4.78 -10.94
C THR A 312 -54.13 5.26 -12.35
N VAL A 313 -53.00 5.97 -12.51
CA VAL A 313 -52.57 6.50 -13.82
C VAL A 313 -51.54 5.59 -14.44
N PHE A 314 -51.95 4.87 -15.48
CA PHE A 314 -51.08 3.93 -16.19
C PHE A 314 -50.09 4.65 -17.14
N PRO A 315 -48.89 4.10 -17.39
CA PRO A 315 -48.39 2.82 -16.89
C PRO A 315 -48.13 2.76 -15.38
N VAL A 316 -48.25 1.57 -14.78
CA VAL A 316 -47.75 1.27 -13.44
C VAL A 316 -46.42 0.54 -13.58
N VAL A 317 -45.43 0.94 -12.77
CA VAL A 317 -44.08 0.37 -12.74
C VAL A 317 -43.93 -0.44 -11.45
N ILE A 318 -43.33 -1.61 -11.51
CA ILE A 318 -42.98 -2.49 -10.38
C ILE A 318 -41.47 -2.74 -10.44
N ASP A 319 -40.72 -2.46 -9.37
CA ASP A 319 -39.25 -2.33 -9.41
C ASP A 319 -38.52 -2.96 -8.20
N PRO A 320 -37.65 -3.94 -8.47
CA PRO A 320 -36.49 -4.27 -7.63
C PRO A 320 -35.14 -3.89 -8.30
N ILE A 321 -34.42 -2.93 -7.71
CA ILE A 321 -33.05 -2.54 -8.11
C ILE A 321 -32.01 -3.36 -7.33
N GLN A 322 -31.13 -4.06 -8.03
CA GLN A 322 -30.03 -4.86 -7.47
C GLN A 322 -28.69 -4.13 -7.69
N ARG A 323 -27.84 -4.03 -6.65
CA ARG A 323 -26.49 -3.43 -6.72
C ARG A 323 -25.47 -4.25 -5.94
N THR A 324 -24.18 -3.96 -6.12
CA THR A 324 -23.12 -4.52 -5.28
C THR A 324 -22.96 -3.78 -3.95
N THR A 325 -22.56 -4.52 -2.91
CA THR A 325 -22.19 -3.97 -1.61
C THR A 325 -20.87 -3.20 -1.71
N SER A 326 -20.79 -2.03 -1.05
CA SER A 326 -19.63 -1.14 -1.16
C SER A 326 -19.42 -0.34 0.15
N ARG A 327 -18.23 0.27 0.33
CA ARG A 327 -17.93 1.16 1.48
C ARG A 327 -18.59 2.55 1.38
N THR A 328 -19.31 2.82 0.30
CA THR A 328 -20.20 3.99 0.12
C THR A 328 -21.66 3.57 -0.08
N SER A 329 -22.56 4.45 0.35
CA SER A 329 -24.00 4.30 0.17
C SER A 329 -24.72 5.64 0.16
N TRP A 330 -25.94 5.68 -0.37
CA TRP A 330 -26.82 6.84 -0.34
C TRP A 330 -28.28 6.40 -0.21
N THR A 331 -29.13 7.24 0.40
CA THR A 331 -30.56 6.96 0.54
C THR A 331 -31.39 8.25 0.66
N GLY A 332 -32.65 8.20 0.24
CA GLY A 332 -33.66 9.18 0.63
C GLY A 332 -34.54 8.69 1.78
N VAL A 333 -35.08 9.64 2.57
CA VAL A 333 -36.00 9.34 3.67
C VAL A 333 -37.17 10.33 3.69
N MET A 334 -38.39 9.85 3.95
CA MET A 334 -39.64 10.57 3.71
C MET A 334 -40.56 10.62 4.94
N SER A 335 -40.96 11.81 5.38
CA SER A 335 -41.68 12.00 6.64
C SER A 335 -43.12 11.50 6.64
N GLY A 336 -43.78 11.47 5.48
CA GLY A 336 -45.15 10.96 5.34
C GLY A 336 -45.24 9.49 4.93
N MET A 337 -44.11 8.89 4.55
CA MET A 337 -43.95 7.46 4.24
C MET A 337 -42.85 6.87 5.13
N PRO A 338 -43.02 6.86 6.47
CA PRO A 338 -41.87 6.85 7.37
C PRO A 338 -41.16 5.49 7.47
N SER A 339 -41.76 4.42 6.96
CA SER A 339 -41.16 3.08 6.85
C SER A 339 -40.46 2.83 5.51
N GLU A 340 -40.67 3.69 4.51
CA GLU A 340 -40.20 3.43 3.15
C GLU A 340 -38.75 3.88 2.96
N GLN A 341 -38.05 3.09 2.15
CA GLN A 341 -36.65 3.24 1.79
C GLN A 341 -36.55 3.82 0.38
N ASP A 342 -35.54 4.64 0.13
CA ASP A 342 -35.19 5.16 -1.21
C ASP A 342 -33.68 4.87 -1.38
N TRP A 343 -33.32 3.60 -1.14
CA TRP A 343 -31.95 3.09 -1.03
C TRP A 343 -31.24 3.05 -2.38
N LYS A 344 -30.02 3.61 -2.43
CA LYS A 344 -29.19 3.73 -3.64
C LYS A 344 -29.99 4.09 -4.90
N TYR A 345 -30.88 5.09 -4.75
CA TYR A 345 -31.78 5.56 -5.81
C TYR A 345 -30.99 5.90 -7.09
N SER A 346 -31.50 5.46 -8.24
CA SER A 346 -30.97 5.87 -9.55
C SER A 346 -31.31 7.34 -9.83
N GLY A 347 -30.46 8.03 -10.57
CA GLY A 347 -30.69 9.44 -10.92
C GLY A 347 -30.68 10.36 -9.70
N SER A 348 -31.84 10.90 -9.32
CA SER A 348 -31.96 11.96 -8.30
C SER A 348 -33.12 11.80 -7.33
N ALA A 349 -32.96 12.31 -6.10
CA ALA A 349 -33.97 12.31 -5.04
C ALA A 349 -34.33 13.72 -4.57
N GLY A 350 -35.60 13.93 -4.18
CA GLY A 350 -36.08 15.21 -3.68
C GLY A 350 -35.58 15.54 -2.27
N VAL A 351 -35.36 16.83 -2.00
CA VAL A 351 -34.93 17.36 -0.69
C VAL A 351 -35.79 18.55 -0.30
N GLY A 352 -36.20 18.61 0.97
CA GLY A 352 -37.14 19.61 1.50
C GLY A 352 -38.59 19.16 1.41
N LYS A 353 -39.52 20.09 1.54
CA LYS A 353 -40.96 19.81 1.48
C LYS A 353 -41.40 19.53 0.06
N CYS A 354 -41.99 18.36 -0.20
CA CYS A 354 -42.45 18.02 -1.53
C CYS A 354 -43.60 18.95 -1.97
N PRO A 355 -43.48 19.67 -3.10
CA PRO A 355 -44.36 20.79 -3.45
C PRO A 355 -45.71 20.36 -4.04
N THR A 356 -46.72 20.14 -3.18
CA THR A 356 -48.06 19.66 -3.57
C THR A 356 -48.94 20.66 -4.33
N ASP A 357 -48.48 21.89 -4.55
CA ASP A 357 -49.12 22.89 -5.43
C ASP A 357 -48.61 22.82 -6.89
N TYR A 358 -47.39 22.31 -7.07
CA TYR A 358 -46.62 22.23 -8.31
C TYR A 358 -46.51 20.78 -8.84
N ASN A 359 -46.51 19.82 -7.91
CA ASN A 359 -46.44 18.36 -8.07
C ASN A 359 -47.53 17.68 -7.19
N PRO A 360 -48.84 18.03 -7.31
CA PRO A 360 -49.89 17.54 -6.42
C PRO A 360 -50.01 16.01 -6.28
N VAL A 361 -49.66 15.21 -7.29
CA VAL A 361 -49.74 13.74 -7.21
C VAL A 361 -48.43 13.11 -6.78
N SER A 362 -47.30 13.48 -7.39
CA SER A 362 -45.97 12.95 -7.03
C SER A 362 -45.49 13.35 -5.63
N CYS A 363 -46.11 14.36 -5.02
CA CYS A 363 -45.90 14.72 -3.62
C CYS A 363 -47.01 14.29 -2.66
N ASN A 364 -48.03 13.55 -3.13
CA ASN A 364 -49.13 13.12 -2.29
C ASN A 364 -48.67 12.07 -1.27
N GLY A 365 -48.72 12.43 0.03
CA GLY A 365 -48.28 11.55 1.12
C GLY A 365 -46.78 11.53 1.39
N VAL A 366 -45.93 12.10 0.52
CA VAL A 366 -44.46 12.11 0.72
C VAL A 366 -44.05 12.99 1.92
N GLY A 367 -44.64 14.19 2.03
CA GLY A 367 -44.34 15.14 3.09
C GLY A 367 -42.99 15.86 2.90
N VAL A 368 -42.10 15.74 3.88
CA VAL A 368 -40.72 16.25 3.84
C VAL A 368 -39.80 15.11 3.44
N ARG A 369 -38.89 15.34 2.48
CA ARG A 369 -37.85 14.37 2.09
C ARG A 369 -36.47 14.92 2.42
N ARG A 370 -35.57 14.06 2.88
CA ARG A 370 -34.14 14.34 3.08
C ARG A 370 -33.33 13.27 2.36
N VAL A 371 -32.07 13.55 2.04
CA VAL A 371 -31.14 12.55 1.47
C VAL A 371 -29.87 12.47 2.31
N MET A 372 -29.24 11.31 2.34
CA MET A 372 -28.04 11.04 3.13
C MET A 372 -27.04 10.20 2.32
N PHE A 373 -25.75 10.37 2.60
CA PHE A 373 -24.62 9.77 1.88
C PHE A 373 -23.55 9.32 2.88
N THR A 374 -23.13 8.05 2.84
CA THR A 374 -22.01 7.53 3.63
C THR A 374 -20.72 7.59 2.81
N MET A 375 -19.69 8.22 3.38
CA MET A 375 -18.37 8.39 2.78
C MET A 375 -17.31 7.59 3.58
N PRO A 376 -16.35 6.90 2.92
CA PRO A 376 -15.24 6.22 3.58
C PRO A 376 -14.23 7.24 4.10
N LEU A 377 -13.65 6.98 5.28
CA LEU A 377 -12.69 7.86 5.93
C LEU A 377 -11.39 7.20 6.43
N SER A 378 -11.27 5.87 6.35
CA SER A 378 -10.10 5.14 6.87
C SER A 378 -8.76 5.68 6.35
N PHE A 379 -8.69 6.00 5.05
CA PHE A 379 -7.51 6.55 4.39
C PHE A 379 -6.99 7.85 5.06
N TYR A 380 -7.86 8.64 5.67
CA TYR A 380 -7.48 9.90 6.33
C TYR A 380 -6.96 9.71 7.75
N LYS A 381 -6.97 8.49 8.31
CA LYS A 381 -6.52 8.21 9.67
C LYS A 381 -5.08 8.67 9.88
N GLY A 382 -4.87 9.56 10.86
CA GLY A 382 -3.56 10.14 11.16
C GLY A 382 -3.05 11.20 10.15
N LYS A 383 -3.77 11.47 9.05
CA LYS A 383 -3.47 12.58 8.14
C LYS A 383 -3.97 13.90 8.74
N GLN A 384 -3.24 15.00 8.50
CA GLN A 384 -3.70 16.34 8.82
C GLN A 384 -4.68 16.82 7.76
N ILE A 385 -5.90 17.15 8.19
CA ILE A 385 -6.95 17.63 7.30
C ILE A 385 -6.85 19.15 7.20
N LEU A 386 -6.57 19.65 5.99
CA LEU A 386 -6.42 21.07 5.68
C LEU A 386 -7.71 21.72 5.17
N GLY A 387 -8.65 20.93 4.68
CA GLY A 387 -9.97 21.40 4.25
C GLY A 387 -10.86 20.27 3.74
N ALA A 388 -12.17 20.41 3.89
CA ALA A 388 -13.16 19.50 3.31
C ALA A 388 -14.20 20.28 2.49
N THR A 389 -14.76 19.62 1.48
CA THR A 389 -15.89 20.14 0.68
C THR A 389 -16.74 18.99 0.18
N PHE A 390 -17.96 18.88 0.70
CA PHE A 390 -18.98 17.98 0.17
C PHE A 390 -19.62 18.61 -1.08
N SER A 391 -19.73 17.85 -2.16
CA SER A 391 -20.21 18.30 -3.46
C SER A 391 -21.27 17.37 -4.03
N ALA A 392 -22.33 17.95 -4.59
CA ALA A 392 -23.43 17.21 -5.19
C ALA A 392 -23.96 17.91 -6.47
N ARG A 393 -24.81 17.21 -7.20
CA ARG A 393 -25.49 17.71 -8.40
C ARG A 393 -26.95 17.99 -8.08
N VAL A 394 -27.38 19.23 -8.28
CA VAL A 394 -28.79 19.66 -8.26
C VAL A 394 -29.35 19.50 -9.66
N GLU A 395 -30.24 18.53 -9.84
CA GLU A 395 -30.89 18.25 -11.13
C GLU A 395 -32.13 19.13 -11.36
N HIS A 396 -32.84 19.47 -10.29
CA HIS A 396 -34.09 20.23 -10.38
C HIS A 396 -34.28 21.13 -9.15
N ILE A 397 -35.02 22.23 -9.30
CA ILE A 397 -35.40 23.18 -8.23
C ILE A 397 -36.89 23.52 -8.36
N TYR A 398 -37.55 23.97 -7.30
CA TYR A 398 -38.95 24.42 -7.37
C TYR A 398 -39.15 25.64 -8.29
N SER A 399 -38.29 26.66 -8.16
CA SER A 399 -38.43 27.93 -8.89
C SER A 399 -38.16 27.78 -10.39
N ALA A 400 -39.03 28.35 -11.23
CA ALA A 400 -38.88 28.34 -12.70
C ALA A 400 -37.64 29.10 -13.23
N SER A 401 -36.93 29.81 -12.35
CA SER A 401 -35.63 30.45 -12.56
C SER A 401 -34.81 30.32 -11.27
N PRO A 402 -33.48 30.10 -11.32
CA PRO A 402 -32.67 29.99 -10.12
C PRO A 402 -32.82 31.17 -9.16
N THR A 403 -33.31 30.89 -7.95
CA THR A 403 -33.36 31.81 -6.81
C THR A 403 -32.43 31.30 -5.71
N ALA A 404 -31.92 32.21 -4.88
CA ALA A 404 -31.22 31.83 -3.66
C ALA A 404 -32.25 31.25 -2.67
N GLU A 405 -32.12 29.97 -2.39
CA GLU A 405 -33.06 29.17 -1.61
C GLU A 405 -32.23 28.16 -0.79
N PRO A 406 -32.13 28.31 0.55
CA PRO A 406 -31.21 27.55 1.38
C PRO A 406 -31.23 26.02 1.20
N ILE A 407 -30.07 25.40 1.39
CA ILE A 407 -29.93 23.97 1.66
C ILE A 407 -28.83 23.76 2.70
N GLN A 408 -29.07 22.85 3.66
CA GLN A 408 -28.23 22.62 4.83
C GLN A 408 -27.58 21.24 4.76
N LEU A 409 -26.29 21.18 5.10
CA LEU A 409 -25.51 19.96 5.32
C LEU A 409 -25.44 19.66 6.81
N TYR A 410 -25.65 18.40 7.16
CA TYR A 410 -25.58 17.83 8.51
C TYR A 410 -24.63 16.64 8.56
N ARG A 411 -24.01 16.39 9.72
CA ARG A 411 -23.45 15.07 10.08
C ARG A 411 -24.59 14.20 10.61
N ILE A 412 -24.61 12.93 10.23
CA ILE A 412 -25.62 11.96 10.67
C ILE A 412 -24.99 10.90 11.57
N GLY A 413 -25.58 10.73 12.76
CA GLY A 413 -25.19 9.76 13.76
C GLY A 413 -23.77 9.95 14.31
N GLY A 414 -23.22 8.91 14.95
CA GLY A 414 -21.92 8.92 15.61
C GLY A 414 -20.72 8.48 14.76
N ALA A 415 -19.65 8.08 15.44
CA ALA A 415 -18.47 7.48 14.82
C ALA A 415 -18.82 6.20 14.04
N ASN A 416 -18.30 6.07 12.82
CA ASN A 416 -18.57 4.95 11.90
C ASN A 416 -20.06 4.76 11.53
N TYR A 417 -20.94 5.75 11.74
CA TYR A 417 -22.34 5.63 11.33
C TYR A 417 -22.42 5.53 9.80
N SER A 418 -22.97 4.42 9.32
CA SER A 418 -23.12 4.07 7.91
C SER A 418 -24.57 3.68 7.61
N LEU A 419 -25.09 4.15 6.48
CA LEU A 419 -26.40 3.76 5.99
C LEU A 419 -26.34 2.34 5.42
N SER A 420 -27.32 1.51 5.73
CA SER A 420 -27.64 0.25 5.04
C SER A 420 -29.00 0.33 4.34
N SER A 421 -29.36 -0.68 3.54
CA SER A 421 -30.68 -0.81 2.89
C SER A 421 -31.86 -0.47 3.82
N SER A 422 -31.80 -0.92 5.08
CA SER A 422 -32.77 -0.66 6.15
C SER A 422 -33.06 0.81 6.49
N SER A 423 -32.27 1.77 5.98
CA SER A 423 -32.29 3.19 6.38
C SER A 423 -33.53 3.92 5.83
N ASN A 424 -34.43 4.31 6.73
CA ASN A 424 -35.71 4.95 6.46
C ASN A 424 -35.95 6.15 7.42
N TRP A 425 -37.06 6.88 7.29
CA TRP A 425 -37.31 8.03 8.16
C TRP A 425 -37.51 7.64 9.64
N SER A 426 -38.12 6.49 9.93
CA SER A 426 -38.43 6.09 11.32
C SER A 426 -37.18 5.83 12.16
N ASN A 427 -36.12 5.29 11.55
CA ASN A 427 -34.86 4.97 12.23
C ASN A 427 -33.76 6.04 12.06
N THR A 428 -33.84 7.00 11.12
CA THR A 428 -32.81 8.06 10.97
C THR A 428 -33.27 9.49 11.29
N LYS A 429 -34.56 9.74 11.54
CA LYS A 429 -35.10 11.11 11.74
C LYS A 429 -34.47 11.91 12.89
N ASP A 430 -34.01 11.23 13.93
CA ASP A 430 -33.46 11.83 15.15
C ASP A 430 -31.93 11.97 15.09
N ASP A 431 -31.25 11.24 14.19
CA ASP A 431 -29.78 11.14 14.07
C ASP A 431 -29.14 12.36 13.38
N TRP A 432 -29.87 13.48 13.21
CA TRP A 432 -29.41 14.69 12.51
C TRP A 432 -28.60 15.59 13.46
N ASP A 433 -27.54 15.03 14.04
CA ASP A 433 -26.80 15.55 15.19
C ASP A 433 -26.24 16.97 14.96
N ASP A 434 -25.29 17.12 14.04
CA ASP A 434 -24.52 18.37 13.88
C ASP A 434 -24.86 19.09 12.58
N TYR A 435 -25.27 20.36 12.70
CA TYR A 435 -25.35 21.29 11.59
C TYR A 435 -23.94 21.71 11.15
N LEU A 436 -23.61 21.52 9.87
CA LEU A 436 -22.27 21.83 9.36
C LEU A 436 -22.23 23.14 8.56
N GLN A 437 -23.11 23.29 7.57
CA GLN A 437 -23.07 24.44 6.65
C GLN A 437 -24.41 24.65 5.93
N THR A 438 -24.76 25.91 5.65
CA THR A 438 -25.85 26.28 4.74
C THR A 438 -25.27 26.85 3.45
N VAL A 439 -25.78 26.42 2.30
CA VAL A 439 -25.57 27.08 1.01
C VAL A 439 -26.85 27.83 0.65
N ASP A 440 -26.76 29.17 0.68
CA ASP A 440 -27.81 30.07 0.19
C ASP A 440 -27.28 30.84 -1.04
N LYS A 441 -27.37 30.17 -2.20
CA LYS A 441 -26.91 30.65 -3.51
C LYS A 441 -27.94 30.24 -4.55
N ALA A 442 -28.10 31.02 -5.63
CA ALA A 442 -28.91 30.61 -6.76
C ALA A 442 -28.17 29.54 -7.58
N ILE A 443 -28.71 28.32 -7.63
CA ILE A 443 -28.08 27.17 -8.31
C ILE A 443 -28.84 26.88 -9.62
N SER A 444 -28.11 26.94 -10.74
CA SER A 444 -28.63 26.49 -12.04
C SER A 444 -28.66 24.96 -12.09
N PRO A 445 -29.82 24.32 -12.37
CA PRO A 445 -29.90 22.86 -12.45
C PRO A 445 -29.06 22.26 -13.58
N THR A 446 -28.70 20.97 -13.45
CA THR A 446 -27.81 20.23 -14.36
C THR A 446 -28.25 18.77 -14.52
N SER A 447 -27.48 17.90 -15.18
CA SER A 447 -27.76 16.44 -15.21
C SER A 447 -26.92 15.68 -14.18
N CYS A 448 -27.34 14.48 -13.77
CA CYS A 448 -26.51 13.63 -12.91
C CYS A 448 -25.19 13.19 -13.58
N SER A 449 -25.12 13.22 -14.91
CA SER A 449 -23.90 13.00 -15.71
C SER A 449 -22.99 14.25 -15.87
N SER A 450 -23.39 15.42 -15.37
CA SER A 450 -22.62 16.67 -15.49
C SER A 450 -21.60 16.86 -14.35
N ASN A 451 -20.95 18.02 -14.29
CA ASN A 451 -20.17 18.42 -13.10
C ASN A 451 -21.09 18.78 -11.91
N ALA A 452 -20.60 18.59 -10.68
CA ALA A 452 -21.28 19.10 -9.48
C ALA A 452 -21.46 20.63 -9.52
N ASN A 453 -22.58 21.11 -8.98
CA ASN A 453 -23.00 22.52 -8.98
C ASN A 453 -23.47 23.01 -7.59
N LEU A 454 -23.51 22.12 -6.59
CA LEU A 454 -23.72 22.43 -5.18
C LEU A 454 -22.46 22.02 -4.40
N HIS A 455 -21.84 22.98 -3.71
CA HIS A 455 -20.60 22.77 -2.95
C HIS A 455 -20.73 23.37 -1.55
N PHE A 456 -20.51 22.56 -0.53
CA PHE A 456 -20.40 22.97 0.87
C PHE A 456 -18.93 23.25 1.19
N GLU A 457 -18.48 24.41 0.71
CA GLU A 457 -17.11 24.92 0.82
C GLU A 457 -16.83 25.36 2.27
N SER A 458 -16.37 24.45 3.13
CA SER A 458 -16.09 24.76 4.55
C SER A 458 -14.70 25.39 4.79
N GLY A 459 -13.73 25.14 3.91
CA GLY A 459 -12.35 25.64 4.09
C GLY A 459 -11.67 25.08 5.35
N ALA A 460 -10.53 25.64 5.75
CA ALA A 460 -9.70 25.05 6.81
C ALA A 460 -10.33 25.05 8.23
N SER A 461 -11.36 25.85 8.46
CA SER A 461 -11.97 26.08 9.79
C SER A 461 -13.50 26.07 9.80
N GLY A 462 -14.16 25.58 8.75
CA GLY A 462 -15.61 25.34 8.75
C GLY A 462 -15.94 23.93 9.25
N GLU A 463 -17.17 23.73 9.73
CA GLU A 463 -17.51 22.58 10.58
C GLU A 463 -17.38 21.22 9.87
N LEU A 464 -17.64 21.10 8.57
CA LEU A 464 -17.35 19.86 7.84
C LEU A 464 -15.87 19.47 7.96
N THR A 465 -14.96 20.44 7.93
CA THR A 465 -13.52 20.20 8.13
C THR A 465 -13.20 19.89 9.58
N SER A 466 -13.91 20.47 10.56
CA SER A 466 -13.83 20.08 11.97
C SER A 466 -14.19 18.60 12.15
N GLU A 467 -15.27 18.14 11.52
CA GLU A 467 -15.74 16.76 11.61
C GLU A 467 -14.80 15.76 10.92
N ILE A 468 -14.27 16.09 9.73
CA ILE A 468 -13.25 15.22 9.11
C ILE A 468 -11.96 15.18 9.96
N LYS A 469 -11.59 16.25 10.69
CA LYS A 469 -10.49 16.21 11.67
C LYS A 469 -10.81 15.30 12.87
N THR A 470 -12.02 15.37 13.41
CA THR A 470 -12.50 14.48 14.48
C THR A 470 -12.48 13.02 14.04
N ALA A 471 -12.95 12.73 12.83
CA ALA A 471 -12.97 11.38 12.26
C ALA A 471 -11.55 10.85 11.96
N ALA A 472 -10.68 11.65 11.36
CA ALA A 472 -9.29 11.29 11.04
C ALA A 472 -8.43 11.04 12.29
N SER A 473 -8.64 11.82 13.35
CA SER A 473 -7.93 11.64 14.64
C SER A 473 -8.56 10.56 15.52
N GLY A 474 -9.88 10.36 15.43
CA GLY A 474 -10.61 9.25 16.06
C GLY A 474 -10.47 7.91 15.35
N GLY A 475 -9.86 7.88 14.15
CA GLY A 475 -9.67 6.68 13.34
C GLY A 475 -10.97 6.05 12.83
N TRP A 476 -11.91 6.88 12.35
CA TRP A 476 -13.18 6.41 11.80
C TRP A 476 -13.01 5.84 10.40
N ASN A 477 -13.68 4.71 10.14
CA ASN A 477 -13.73 4.07 8.83
C ASN A 477 -14.71 4.78 7.88
N SER A 478 -15.72 5.47 8.42
CA SER A 478 -16.78 6.13 7.65
C SER A 478 -17.42 7.31 8.41
N MET A 479 -18.13 8.16 7.67
CA MET A 479 -19.05 9.18 8.20
C MET A 479 -20.22 9.35 7.24
N THR A 480 -21.42 9.57 7.79
CA THR A 480 -22.61 9.88 6.99
C THR A 480 -22.94 11.38 7.03
N LEU A 481 -23.28 11.93 5.87
CA LEU A 481 -23.67 13.32 5.64
C LEU A 481 -25.10 13.41 5.12
N GLY A 482 -25.89 14.35 5.64
CA GLY A 482 -27.29 14.53 5.26
C GLY A 482 -27.59 15.92 4.69
N LEU A 483 -28.48 15.99 3.71
CA LEU A 483 -29.00 17.24 3.14
C LEU A 483 -30.49 17.45 3.48
N ARG A 484 -30.82 18.68 3.90
CA ARG A 484 -32.21 19.12 4.10
C ARG A 484 -32.43 20.60 3.74
N ALA A 485 -33.67 21.02 3.57
CA ALA A 485 -34.03 22.44 3.48
C ALA A 485 -33.84 23.14 4.85
N ALA A 486 -33.67 24.47 4.87
CA ALA A 486 -33.60 25.21 6.12
C ALA A 486 -35.00 25.43 6.72
N ASP A 487 -36.00 25.66 5.86
CA ASP A 487 -37.42 25.68 6.22
C ASP A 487 -38.17 24.55 5.48
N GLU A 488 -38.27 23.41 6.15
CA GLU A 488 -39.05 22.24 5.69
C GLU A 488 -40.58 22.49 5.67
N SER A 489 -41.05 23.72 5.92
CA SER A 489 -42.43 24.16 5.66
C SER A 489 -42.63 24.87 4.31
N ARG A 490 -41.54 25.35 3.68
CA ARG A 490 -41.54 26.06 2.39
C ARG A 490 -41.38 25.12 1.19
N PHE A 491 -42.10 25.40 0.11
CA PHE A 491 -41.93 24.70 -1.18
C PHE A 491 -40.76 25.25 -2.01
N ALA A 492 -40.44 26.54 -1.87
CA ALA A 492 -39.40 27.20 -2.66
C ALA A 492 -37.99 26.62 -2.43
N GLU A 493 -37.73 26.08 -1.24
CA GLU A 493 -36.46 25.44 -0.91
C GLU A 493 -36.30 24.02 -1.46
N TRP A 494 -37.34 23.45 -2.09
CA TRP A 494 -37.29 22.09 -2.63
C TRP A 494 -36.40 21.96 -3.87
N LYS A 495 -35.58 20.90 -3.88
CA LYS A 495 -34.57 20.59 -4.91
C LYS A 495 -34.53 19.07 -5.16
N ARG A 496 -34.00 18.63 -6.30
CA ARG A 496 -33.59 17.22 -6.52
C ARG A 496 -32.07 17.10 -6.57
N ILE A 497 -31.51 16.11 -5.87
CA ILE A 497 -30.07 15.87 -5.71
C ILE A 497 -29.71 14.48 -6.25
N CYS A 498 -28.65 14.37 -7.07
CA CYS A 498 -28.19 13.09 -7.63
C CYS A 498 -27.48 12.20 -6.60
N GLY A 499 -27.48 10.88 -6.82
CA GLY A 499 -26.83 9.89 -5.94
C GLY A 499 -25.31 10.04 -5.87
N ASN A 500 -24.66 10.31 -7.01
CA ASN A 500 -23.21 10.37 -7.24
C ASN A 500 -22.46 11.57 -6.63
N ALA A 501 -22.83 11.99 -5.43
CA ALA A 501 -22.12 12.99 -4.65
C ALA A 501 -20.65 12.59 -4.38
N TYR A 502 -19.82 13.56 -4.02
CA TYR A 502 -18.45 13.30 -3.58
C TYR A 502 -18.02 14.18 -2.41
N LEU A 503 -17.15 13.62 -1.57
CA LEU A 503 -16.43 14.35 -0.54
C LEU A 503 -15.02 14.60 -1.05
N SER A 504 -14.64 15.88 -1.20
CA SER A 504 -13.25 16.23 -1.47
C SER A 504 -12.56 16.64 -0.18
N VAL A 505 -11.40 16.04 0.09
CA VAL A 505 -10.59 16.28 1.29
C VAL A 505 -9.21 16.74 0.86
N LYS A 506 -8.83 17.94 1.30
CA LYS A 506 -7.46 18.46 1.20
C LYS A 506 -6.69 18.07 2.46
N TYR A 507 -5.53 17.43 2.32
CA TYR A 507 -4.74 16.91 3.44
C TYR A 507 -3.23 17.08 3.25
N ASN A 508 -2.53 16.85 4.36
CA ASN A 508 -1.09 16.69 4.55
C ASN A 508 -0.87 15.40 5.37
N ASN A 509 0.20 14.64 5.16
CA ASN A 509 0.51 13.47 5.96
C ASN A 509 1.44 13.89 7.12
N LEU A 510 0.98 13.79 8.38
CA LEU A 510 1.78 14.25 9.53
C LEU A 510 3.04 13.41 9.79
N PRO A 511 4.08 14.02 10.41
CA PRO A 511 5.23 13.31 10.94
C PRO A 511 4.83 12.09 11.77
N ARG A 512 5.44 10.94 11.44
CA ARG A 512 5.17 9.66 12.10
C ARG A 512 5.61 9.72 13.57
N GLN A 513 4.95 8.94 14.42
CA GLN A 513 5.30 8.81 15.83
C GLN A 513 6.77 8.36 15.99
N ILE A 514 7.50 9.07 16.84
CA ILE A 514 8.87 8.70 17.23
C ILE A 514 8.78 7.45 18.12
N LYS A 515 9.25 6.30 17.64
CA LYS A 515 9.22 5.04 18.42
C LYS A 515 10.28 5.09 19.53
N THR A 516 10.00 4.43 20.65
CA THR A 516 10.96 4.30 21.78
C THR A 516 12.26 3.58 21.37
N SER A 517 12.21 2.70 20.36
CA SER A 517 13.39 2.09 19.74
C SER A 517 14.36 3.10 19.12
N ASP A 518 13.83 4.24 18.70
CA ASP A 518 14.53 5.26 17.91
C ASP A 518 14.94 6.45 18.80
N MET A 519 14.78 6.26 20.12
CA MET A 519 15.14 7.17 21.19
C MET A 519 16.29 6.63 22.02
N SER A 520 17.23 7.50 22.42
CA SER A 520 18.36 7.10 23.27
C SER A 520 18.84 8.19 24.22
N THR A 521 19.56 7.74 25.24
CA THR A 521 20.28 8.53 26.23
C THR A 521 21.79 8.28 26.11
N ASP A 522 22.59 9.34 26.14
CA ASP A 522 24.05 9.25 26.18
C ASP A 522 24.61 9.92 27.45
N PRO A 523 25.13 9.16 28.44
CA PRO A 523 25.15 7.70 28.51
C PRO A 523 23.76 7.10 28.80
N GLY A 524 23.65 5.77 28.67
CA GLY A 524 22.46 4.99 29.01
C GLY A 524 22.03 4.02 27.92
N GLY A 525 22.24 4.41 26.65
CA GLY A 525 21.86 3.65 25.46
C GLY A 525 20.42 3.93 25.03
N VAL A 526 19.84 3.00 24.26
CA VAL A 526 18.43 3.02 23.84
C VAL A 526 17.46 3.18 25.01
N CYS A 527 16.27 3.71 24.74
CA CYS A 527 15.17 3.83 25.69
C CYS A 527 14.92 2.51 26.47
N LYS A 528 14.82 2.62 27.80
CA LYS A 528 14.49 1.51 28.72
C LYS A 528 13.70 2.05 29.91
N TRP A 529 12.95 1.17 30.58
CA TRP A 529 12.12 1.49 31.74
C TRP A 529 12.03 0.33 32.73
N GLY A 530 11.42 0.57 33.89
CA GLY A 530 11.17 -0.46 34.89
C GLY A 530 12.47 -1.03 35.48
N ALA A 531 12.55 -2.34 35.67
CA ALA A 531 13.78 -2.99 36.16
C ALA A 531 14.99 -2.79 35.21
N ASN A 532 14.75 -2.44 33.94
CA ASN A 532 15.78 -2.28 32.91
C ASN A 532 16.25 -0.82 32.73
N ARG A 533 15.71 0.14 33.49
CA ARG A 533 16.00 1.58 33.34
C ARG A 533 17.51 1.86 33.41
N ALA A 534 18.01 2.70 32.51
CA ALA A 534 19.44 2.76 32.22
C ALA A 534 20.26 3.34 33.37
N THR A 535 21.19 2.57 33.93
CA THR A 535 21.91 2.96 35.13
C THR A 535 23.19 3.78 34.78
N THR A 536 23.07 5.11 34.81
CA THR A 536 24.01 6.14 34.32
C THR A 536 24.73 6.89 35.44
N ASP A 537 26.05 7.08 35.35
CA ASP A 537 26.82 7.85 36.34
C ASP A 537 26.95 9.36 36.06
N VAL A 538 26.41 9.87 34.95
CA VAL A 538 26.25 11.31 34.65
C VAL A 538 24.89 11.62 33.99
N PRO A 539 24.37 12.87 34.07
CA PRO A 539 23.12 13.27 33.39
C PRO A 539 23.22 13.15 31.86
N PRO A 540 22.22 12.57 31.17
CA PRO A 540 22.38 12.18 29.77
C PRO A 540 22.00 13.27 28.74
N LYS A 541 22.49 13.09 27.51
CA LYS A 541 21.97 13.74 26.30
C LYS A 541 20.84 12.88 25.69
N LEU A 542 19.69 13.50 25.42
CA LEU A 542 18.56 12.88 24.73
C LEU A 542 18.79 12.90 23.22
N GLN A 543 18.37 11.84 22.54
CA GLN A 543 18.36 11.74 21.07
C GLN A 543 17.07 11.09 20.61
N ALA A 544 16.55 11.54 19.46
CA ALA A 544 15.41 10.95 18.76
C ALA A 544 15.58 11.07 17.25
N ILE A 545 14.93 10.19 16.51
CA ILE A 545 14.81 10.20 15.04
C ILE A 545 13.34 10.45 14.70
N ALA A 546 13.08 11.21 13.63
CA ALA A 546 11.74 11.43 13.09
C ALA A 546 11.66 10.89 11.65
N SER A 547 10.45 10.60 11.19
CA SER A 547 10.16 10.29 9.77
C SER A 547 8.83 10.92 9.40
N ASP A 548 8.63 11.19 8.11
CA ASP A 548 7.44 11.88 7.58
C ASP A 548 6.93 11.14 6.33
N PRO A 549 5.61 10.98 6.11
CA PRO A 549 5.10 10.24 4.96
C PRO A 549 5.06 11.03 3.64
N ASP A 550 5.05 12.37 3.64
CA ASP A 550 5.06 13.18 2.40
C ASP A 550 6.45 13.30 1.76
N HIS A 551 7.49 12.81 2.45
CA HIS A 551 8.87 12.97 2.04
C HIS A 551 9.31 12.04 0.90
N GLY A 552 9.84 12.63 -0.18
CA GLY A 552 10.55 11.88 -1.23
C GLY A 552 11.20 12.75 -2.32
N ASN A 553 12.24 12.21 -2.96
CA ASN A 553 12.99 12.79 -4.08
C ASN A 553 13.54 14.22 -3.88
N GLY A 554 14.63 14.34 -3.12
CA GLY A 554 15.55 15.48 -3.16
C GLY A 554 15.05 16.86 -2.69
N GLN A 555 13.75 17.05 -2.45
CA GLN A 555 13.19 18.32 -1.96
C GLN A 555 12.45 18.12 -0.63
N THR A 556 12.62 19.09 0.27
CA THR A 556 12.51 18.84 1.71
C THR A 556 11.42 19.68 2.36
N ASP A 557 10.31 19.04 2.68
CA ASP A 557 9.56 19.40 3.87
C ASP A 557 10.38 18.94 5.10
N LYS A 558 10.47 19.79 6.13
CA LYS A 558 11.48 19.69 7.20
C LYS A 558 10.80 19.71 8.55
N VAL A 559 11.25 18.89 9.49
CA VAL A 559 10.63 18.84 10.82
C VAL A 559 11.51 19.47 11.91
N LYS A 560 10.87 19.79 13.04
CA LYS A 560 11.48 19.95 14.36
C LYS A 560 11.06 18.80 15.26
N VAL A 561 11.79 18.59 16.36
CA VAL A 561 11.40 17.66 17.42
C VAL A 561 11.30 18.36 18.77
N GLU A 562 10.22 18.08 19.48
CA GLU A 562 9.98 18.51 20.85
C GLU A 562 10.26 17.35 21.82
N PHE A 563 11.16 17.57 22.78
CA PHE A 563 11.46 16.67 23.89
C PHE A 563 10.78 17.13 25.17
N LYS A 564 10.32 16.18 25.99
CA LYS A 564 9.76 16.44 27.32
C LYS A 564 10.43 15.53 28.35
N VAL A 565 10.86 16.09 29.47
CA VAL A 565 11.48 15.38 30.61
C VAL A 565 10.65 15.65 31.86
N GLU A 566 10.35 14.62 32.65
CA GLU A 566 9.48 14.69 33.84
C GLU A 566 10.04 13.82 34.97
N TRP A 567 9.79 14.13 36.23
CA TRP A 567 10.13 13.24 37.36
C TRP A 567 9.12 13.35 38.51
N GLY A 568 8.98 12.26 39.26
CA GLY A 568 8.10 12.16 40.42
C GLY A 568 8.83 12.29 41.77
N GLY A 569 8.19 11.81 42.83
CA GLY A 569 8.73 11.84 44.20
C GLY A 569 8.26 13.06 45.01
N THR A 570 9.04 13.46 46.01
CA THR A 570 8.68 14.52 46.97
C THR A 570 8.70 15.94 46.41
N ASN A 571 9.35 16.17 45.26
CA ASN A 571 9.33 17.43 44.51
C ASN A 571 9.25 17.12 43.01
N PRO A 572 8.04 16.90 42.45
CA PRO A 572 7.87 16.62 41.03
C PRO A 572 8.22 17.84 40.17
N GLY A 573 8.60 17.61 38.92
CA GLY A 573 8.93 18.68 37.98
C GLY A 573 9.10 18.20 36.54
N SER A 574 9.23 19.14 35.62
CA SER A 574 9.41 18.86 34.20
C SER A 574 10.15 19.96 33.44
N TYR A 575 10.64 19.61 32.24
CA TYR A 575 11.18 20.53 31.24
C TYR A 575 10.72 20.11 29.84
N THR A 576 10.45 21.08 28.98
CA THR A 576 10.20 20.88 27.54
C THR A 576 11.29 21.59 26.73
N TYR A 577 11.69 21.02 25.60
CA TYR A 577 12.73 21.52 24.71
C TYR A 577 12.35 21.30 23.25
N LEU A 578 12.32 22.34 22.42
CA LEU A 578 12.17 22.23 20.96
C LEU A 578 13.55 22.32 20.28
N THR A 579 13.81 21.55 19.23
CA THR A 579 15.08 21.64 18.51
C THR A 579 15.26 23.01 17.84
N PRO A 580 16.49 23.57 17.83
CA PRO A 580 16.75 24.89 17.25
C PRO A 580 16.52 24.91 15.74
N ASP A 581 16.89 23.84 15.05
CA ASP A 581 16.91 23.77 13.59
C ASP A 581 15.72 23.00 13.01
N TRP A 582 15.36 23.34 11.77
CA TRP A 582 14.44 22.60 10.90
C TRP A 582 15.26 21.63 10.05
N LEU A 583 15.05 20.31 10.21
CA LEU A 583 15.86 19.26 9.60
C LEU A 583 14.98 18.25 8.86
N SER A 584 15.42 17.76 7.71
CA SER A 584 14.71 16.73 6.95
C SER A 584 14.64 15.42 7.75
N PRO A 585 13.46 14.79 7.90
CA PRO A 585 13.26 13.65 8.80
C PRO A 585 13.73 12.31 8.19
N THR A 586 15.04 12.10 8.15
CA THR A 586 15.66 10.82 7.77
C THR A 586 16.05 10.00 9.01
N THR A 587 16.32 8.71 8.85
CA THR A 587 16.83 7.85 9.94
C THR A 587 18.23 8.23 10.44
N GLY A 588 18.95 9.10 9.72
CA GLY A 588 20.20 9.73 10.14
C GLY A 588 20.03 11.00 10.96
N THR A 589 18.95 11.75 10.72
CA THR A 589 18.66 13.03 11.37
C THR A 589 18.35 12.83 12.86
N LYS A 590 19.42 12.86 13.66
CA LYS A 590 19.37 12.78 15.12
C LYS A 590 19.03 14.16 15.69
N PHE A 591 17.75 14.36 15.95
CA PHE A 591 17.27 15.43 16.80
C PHE A 591 17.79 15.19 18.23
N THR A 592 18.36 16.20 18.90
CA THR A 592 18.96 15.99 20.23
C THR A 592 18.83 17.18 21.17
N HIS A 593 18.81 16.91 22.48
CA HIS A 593 18.90 17.94 23.53
C HIS A 593 19.51 17.36 24.83
N THR A 594 20.37 18.12 25.52
CA THR A 594 20.98 17.66 26.79
C THR A 594 20.06 17.86 27.99
N VAL A 595 19.97 16.89 28.91
CA VAL A 595 19.22 17.04 30.16
C VAL A 595 20.00 17.90 31.15
N LYS A 596 19.31 18.82 31.83
CA LYS A 596 19.91 19.65 32.90
C LYS A 596 20.38 18.78 34.06
N SER A 597 21.55 19.09 34.60
CA SER A 597 22.16 18.36 35.74
C SER A 597 21.43 18.55 37.09
N SER A 598 20.40 19.39 37.15
CA SER A 598 19.54 19.64 38.32
C SER A 598 18.49 18.55 38.59
N ILE A 599 18.68 17.35 38.04
CA ILE A 599 17.82 16.18 38.24
C ILE A 599 18.24 15.37 39.48
N PRO A 600 17.30 14.73 40.20
CA PRO A 600 17.61 13.97 41.41
C PRO A 600 18.34 12.64 41.14
N GLN A 601 19.37 12.35 41.94
CA GLN A 601 20.04 11.03 41.95
C GLN A 601 19.12 9.93 42.53
N ASN A 602 19.40 8.67 42.19
CA ASN A 602 18.70 7.47 42.67
C ASN A 602 17.16 7.54 42.54
N THR A 603 16.69 8.34 41.59
CA THR A 603 15.28 8.67 41.36
C THR A 603 14.97 8.41 39.90
N THR A 604 13.79 7.87 39.60
CA THR A 604 13.38 7.67 38.21
C THR A 604 13.00 9.00 37.57
N ILE A 605 13.76 9.36 36.53
CA ILE A 605 13.41 10.39 35.57
C ILE A 605 12.69 9.72 34.40
N TYR A 606 11.71 10.39 33.79
CA TYR A 606 10.95 9.94 32.62
C TYR A 606 11.20 10.93 31.46
N TRP A 607 11.19 10.48 30.21
CA TRP A 607 11.21 11.40 29.06
C TRP A 607 10.57 10.84 27.78
N SER A 608 10.24 11.76 26.85
CA SER A 608 9.53 11.50 25.59
C SER A 608 9.87 12.52 24.49
N ALA A 609 9.50 12.22 23.23
CA ALA A 609 9.72 13.09 22.07
C ALA A 609 8.54 13.06 21.06
N ARG A 610 8.41 14.09 20.21
CA ARG A 610 7.51 14.13 19.02
C ARG A 610 8.02 15.07 17.93
N ALA A 611 7.56 14.91 16.68
CA ALA A 611 7.97 15.73 15.53
C ALA A 611 6.92 16.79 15.12
N TYR A 612 7.30 17.75 14.27
CA TYR A 612 6.49 18.88 13.77
C TYR A 612 7.01 19.36 12.40
N ASP A 613 6.21 19.31 11.33
CA ASP A 613 6.58 19.61 9.92
C ASP A 613 6.53 21.10 9.52
N GLY A 614 5.73 21.90 10.21
CA GLY A 614 5.38 23.26 9.81
C GLY A 614 3.88 23.54 9.98
N ASP A 615 3.05 22.58 9.59
CA ASP A 615 1.59 22.65 9.63
C ASP A 615 0.99 21.86 10.82
N GLY A 616 1.63 20.80 11.31
CA GLY A 616 1.13 19.98 12.43
C GLY A 616 2.15 19.08 13.13
N TYR A 617 1.86 18.74 14.39
CA TYR A 617 2.71 17.87 15.22
C TYR A 617 2.30 16.41 15.09
N GLY A 618 3.29 15.51 14.96
CA GLY A 618 3.12 14.08 15.13
C GLY A 618 2.86 13.67 16.60
N PRO A 619 2.48 12.40 16.85
CA PRO A 619 2.22 11.89 18.21
C PRO A 619 3.45 11.85 19.12
N TRP A 620 3.23 11.86 20.44
CA TRP A 620 4.31 11.61 21.41
C TRP A 620 4.73 10.16 21.42
N SER A 621 6.02 9.95 21.69
CA SER A 621 6.66 8.64 21.84
C SER A 621 6.18 7.79 23.03
N TYR A 622 5.10 8.18 23.72
CA TYR A 622 4.40 7.38 24.74
C TYR A 622 2.91 7.18 24.41
N ASP A 623 2.39 7.82 23.36
CA ASP A 623 0.98 7.71 22.99
C ASP A 623 0.69 6.28 22.50
N GLY A 624 -0.41 5.68 22.97
CA GLY A 624 -0.71 4.25 22.82
C GLY A 624 0.02 3.34 23.83
N ASP A 625 1.24 3.68 24.22
CA ASP A 625 2.17 2.76 24.90
C ASP A 625 2.29 3.01 26.42
N THR A 626 1.27 2.61 27.19
CA THR A 626 1.31 2.77 28.66
C THR A 626 2.00 1.58 29.35
N PRO A 627 3.06 1.77 30.18
CA PRO A 627 3.73 3.01 30.60
C PRO A 627 5.17 3.15 30.03
N GLN A 628 5.39 2.95 28.73
CA GLN A 628 6.74 2.86 28.11
C GLN A 628 7.47 4.22 27.93
N ARG A 629 7.57 5.03 28.98
CA ARG A 629 8.41 6.24 28.99
C ARG A 629 9.86 5.88 29.28
N CYS A 630 10.82 6.60 28.70
CA CYS A 630 12.25 6.28 28.86
C CYS A 630 12.83 6.75 30.22
N GLU A 631 13.67 5.94 30.89
CA GLU A 631 14.09 6.11 32.30
C GLU A 631 15.59 5.78 32.63
N PHE A 632 16.17 6.28 33.76
CA PHE A 632 17.59 6.05 34.18
C PHE A 632 17.98 6.04 35.73
N THR A 633 19.08 5.36 36.21
CA THR A 633 19.58 5.13 37.67
C THR A 633 21.13 4.77 37.92
N PHE A 634 21.63 3.87 38.85
CA PHE A 634 23.09 3.60 39.27
C PHE A 634 23.48 2.14 39.85
N ASP A 635 24.67 1.47 39.57
CA ASP A 635 25.27 0.21 40.26
C ASP A 635 26.77 -0.26 39.88
N LYS A 636 27.41 -1.37 40.45
CA LYS A 636 28.86 -1.89 40.35
C LYS A 636 29.27 -3.45 40.09
N THR A 637 30.05 -4.22 40.93
CA THR A 637 31.03 -5.35 40.52
C THR A 637 31.49 -6.53 41.51
N TRP A 638 32.11 -7.70 41.07
CA TRP A 638 32.67 -8.90 41.88
C TRP A 638 33.80 -9.84 41.20
N PRO A 639 34.44 -10.92 41.84
CA PRO A 639 35.41 -11.95 41.25
C PRO A 639 35.43 -13.50 41.67
N GLY A 640 35.62 -14.55 40.77
CA GLY A 640 35.47 -16.05 41.04
C GLY A 640 35.74 -17.17 39.92
N LYS A 641 34.86 -18.14 39.51
CA LYS A 641 35.05 -19.36 38.58
C LYS A 641 34.83 -19.28 37.01
N PRO A 642 35.78 -19.57 36.08
CA PRO A 642 36.04 -18.76 34.86
C PRO A 642 34.86 -18.15 34.12
N LEU A 643 34.86 -16.83 34.12
CA LEU A 643 33.96 -15.98 33.37
C LEU A 643 34.59 -15.73 32.02
N VAL A 644 34.15 -16.55 31.08
CA VAL A 644 34.21 -16.22 29.67
C VAL A 644 33.19 -15.09 29.48
N LEU A 645 33.68 -13.87 29.22
CA LEU A 645 32.86 -12.76 28.77
C LEU A 645 33.36 -12.31 27.41
N SER A 646 32.57 -12.55 26.37
CA SER A 646 32.54 -11.66 25.22
C SER A 646 31.43 -10.64 25.42
N LYS A 647 31.75 -9.35 25.25
CA LYS A 647 30.71 -8.31 25.11
C LYS A 647 30.05 -8.36 23.73
N GLN A 648 30.72 -8.96 22.75
CA GLN A 648 30.24 -9.12 21.39
C GLN A 648 29.37 -10.38 21.23
N TYR A 649 29.73 -11.47 21.93
CA TYR A 649 29.07 -12.78 21.82
C TYR A 649 28.72 -13.39 23.18
N PRO A 650 27.72 -12.85 23.90
CA PRO A 650 27.14 -13.51 25.07
C PRO A 650 26.76 -14.98 24.82
N SER A 651 26.91 -15.82 25.84
CA SER A 651 26.55 -17.24 25.78
C SER A 651 25.08 -17.44 26.12
N ASP A 652 24.21 -17.12 25.18
CA ASP A 652 22.76 -17.28 25.26
C ASP A 652 22.19 -17.93 23.97
N THR A 653 20.86 -18.03 23.89
CA THR A 653 20.15 -18.57 22.73
C THR A 653 19.73 -17.49 21.73
N VAL A 654 20.37 -16.32 21.73
CA VAL A 654 20.11 -15.20 20.83
C VAL A 654 21.18 -15.16 19.74
N TYR A 655 20.79 -14.80 18.51
CA TYR A 655 21.72 -14.61 17.41
C TYR A 655 22.38 -13.22 17.52
N HIS A 656 23.70 -13.20 17.73
CA HIS A 656 24.51 -11.98 17.79
C HIS A 656 25.24 -11.71 16.47
N ASP A 657 25.68 -10.48 16.24
CA ASP A 657 26.32 -10.08 14.98
C ASP A 657 27.76 -10.60 14.81
N GLY A 658 27.85 -11.87 14.43
CA GLY A 658 29.10 -12.63 14.40
C GLY A 658 29.89 -12.53 13.13
N VAL A 659 29.31 -12.88 11.99
CA VAL A 659 30.10 -13.09 10.77
C VAL A 659 30.85 -11.81 10.38
N GLY A 660 32.17 -11.90 10.28
CA GLY A 660 33.01 -10.75 9.93
C GLY A 660 33.39 -9.79 11.05
N THR A 661 32.86 -9.96 12.26
CA THR A 661 33.16 -9.10 13.42
C THR A 661 34.06 -9.85 14.41
N TYR A 662 35.05 -9.15 14.99
CA TYR A 662 35.96 -9.73 15.98
C TYR A 662 35.39 -9.63 17.40
N GLY A 663 35.08 -10.78 17.99
CA GLY A 663 34.75 -10.90 19.41
C GLY A 663 36.01 -10.97 20.26
N THR A 664 36.07 -10.20 21.35
CA THR A 664 37.13 -10.35 22.37
C THR A 664 36.56 -11.14 23.53
N PHE A 665 36.98 -12.39 23.66
CA PHE A 665 36.60 -13.25 24.77
C PHE A 665 37.61 -13.01 25.89
N SER A 666 37.21 -12.19 26.87
CA SER A 666 37.91 -12.09 28.14
C SER A 666 37.70 -13.38 28.91
N ILE A 667 38.79 -13.99 29.36
CA ILE A 667 38.76 -15.18 30.20
C ILE A 667 39.41 -14.78 31.53
N ALA A 668 38.61 -14.74 32.58
CA ALA A 668 38.99 -14.25 33.89
C ALA A 668 38.33 -15.10 34.99
N PRO A 669 38.75 -14.98 36.24
CA PRO A 669 38.01 -15.53 37.37
C PRO A 669 36.61 -14.86 37.53
N ASN A 670 35.50 -15.63 37.51
CA ASN A 670 34.08 -15.22 37.51
C ASN A 670 33.45 -14.73 38.85
N PRO A 671 33.30 -13.41 39.09
CA PRO A 671 32.32 -12.89 40.05
C PRO A 671 31.88 -13.75 41.26
N ASN A 672 30.63 -13.71 41.72
CA ASN A 672 29.59 -14.71 41.43
C ASN A 672 29.90 -16.21 41.71
N ASP A 673 31.12 -16.62 42.05
CA ASP A 673 31.37 -17.88 42.75
C ASP A 673 31.68 -17.60 44.24
N SER A 674 31.49 -18.63 45.06
CA SER A 674 31.90 -18.72 46.46
C SER A 674 33.42 -18.75 46.69
N ILE A 675 34.23 -18.83 45.62
CA ILE A 675 35.68 -19.07 45.68
C ILE A 675 36.46 -17.88 45.10
N PRO A 676 37.23 -17.13 45.92
CA PRO A 676 38.11 -16.05 45.46
C PRO A 676 39.37 -16.55 44.71
N ASP A 677 39.18 -16.95 43.44
CA ASP A 677 40.15 -17.53 42.51
C ASP A 677 41.32 -16.57 42.16
N THR A 678 42.21 -16.37 43.12
CA THR A 678 43.31 -15.38 43.09
C THR A 678 44.64 -15.91 42.57
N ASP A 679 44.69 -17.18 42.13
CA ASP A 679 45.92 -17.84 41.70
C ASP A 679 45.84 -18.56 40.33
N VAL A 680 44.82 -18.30 39.49
CA VAL A 680 44.75 -18.80 38.10
C VAL A 680 46.01 -18.49 37.28
N VAL A 681 46.77 -19.50 36.80
CA VAL A 681 48.08 -19.34 36.13
C VAL A 681 48.12 -19.69 34.64
N LYS A 682 47.07 -20.31 34.10
CA LYS A 682 46.97 -20.68 32.68
C LYS A 682 45.50 -20.78 32.27
N TYR A 683 45.23 -20.59 30.98
CA TYR A 683 43.97 -20.97 30.35
C TYR A 683 44.23 -21.78 29.07
N GLN A 684 43.25 -22.57 28.65
CA GLN A 684 43.22 -23.22 27.34
C GLN A 684 41.86 -22.97 26.67
N TYR A 685 41.84 -22.88 25.34
CA TYR A 685 40.61 -22.65 24.59
C TYR A 685 40.59 -23.35 23.22
N SER A 686 39.39 -23.65 22.73
CA SER A 686 39.14 -24.01 21.33
C SER A 686 37.81 -23.43 20.83
N PHE A 687 37.72 -23.15 19.53
CA PHE A 687 36.47 -22.80 18.85
C PHE A 687 36.03 -23.97 17.95
N ASN A 688 34.76 -24.37 18.03
CA ASN A 688 34.12 -25.33 17.12
C ASN A 688 34.88 -26.66 16.94
N GLY A 689 35.54 -27.17 17.97
CA GLY A 689 36.31 -28.42 17.92
C GLY A 689 37.67 -28.33 17.22
N ALA A 690 38.20 -27.12 17.00
CA ALA A 690 39.57 -26.92 16.54
C ALA A 690 40.62 -27.34 17.60
N ALA A 691 41.90 -27.41 17.22
CA ALA A 691 42.97 -27.77 18.14
C ALA A 691 43.12 -26.76 19.30
N MET A 692 43.18 -27.28 20.53
CA MET A 692 43.30 -26.49 21.77
C MET A 692 44.57 -25.61 21.80
N THR A 693 44.38 -24.32 22.06
CA THR A 693 45.46 -23.32 22.19
C THR A 693 45.65 -22.94 23.67
N THR A 694 46.89 -22.67 24.08
CA THR A 694 47.25 -22.25 25.46
C THR A 694 47.44 -20.74 25.56
N LEU A 695 46.93 -20.14 26.64
CA LEU A 695 47.19 -18.75 27.03
C LEU A 695 47.75 -18.72 28.47
N THR A 696 48.71 -17.84 28.73
CA THR A 696 49.33 -17.70 30.05
C THR A 696 49.15 -16.27 30.56
N PRO A 697 48.39 -16.02 31.65
CA PRO A 697 48.30 -14.70 32.28
C PRO A 697 49.65 -14.25 32.82
N SER A 698 49.87 -12.94 32.88
CA SER A 698 51.13 -12.31 33.34
C SER A 698 51.40 -12.47 34.85
N LYS A 699 50.43 -12.94 35.62
CA LYS A 699 50.52 -13.30 37.04
C LYS A 699 49.45 -14.35 37.41
N PRO A 700 49.62 -15.10 38.51
CA PRO A 700 48.53 -15.86 39.12
C PRO A 700 47.32 -14.96 39.43
N GLY A 701 46.11 -15.49 39.24
CA GLY A 701 44.84 -14.76 39.36
C GLY A 701 44.60 -13.74 38.25
N GLY A 702 45.44 -13.75 37.20
CA GLY A 702 45.31 -12.85 36.06
C GLY A 702 44.28 -13.34 35.05
N SER A 703 43.62 -12.41 34.36
CA SER A 703 42.84 -12.70 33.16
C SER A 703 43.74 -12.84 31.93
N VAL A 704 43.19 -13.44 30.88
CA VAL A 704 43.70 -13.40 29.50
C VAL A 704 42.59 -12.96 28.56
N SER A 705 42.91 -12.78 27.28
CA SER A 705 41.88 -12.55 26.25
C SER A 705 42.30 -13.18 24.93
N VAL A 706 41.32 -13.64 24.16
CA VAL A 706 41.48 -14.07 22.76
C VAL A 706 40.56 -13.26 21.87
N GLN A 707 41.03 -12.92 20.66
CA GLN A 707 40.20 -12.36 19.61
C GLN A 707 39.91 -13.41 18.54
N TRP A 708 38.65 -13.53 18.15
CA TRP A 708 38.20 -14.48 17.13
C TRP A 708 37.06 -13.88 16.31
N MET A 709 36.98 -14.27 15.03
CA MET A 709 36.00 -13.77 14.07
C MET A 709 35.24 -14.96 13.45
N PRO A 710 33.91 -15.06 13.64
CA PRO A 710 33.07 -16.01 12.93
C PRO A 710 33.09 -15.79 11.41
N THR A 711 32.99 -16.88 10.65
CA THR A 711 32.97 -16.86 9.17
C THR A 711 31.74 -17.55 8.55
N ARG A 712 30.80 -17.99 9.40
CA ARG A 712 29.50 -18.57 9.03
C ARG A 712 28.47 -18.30 10.14
N ALA A 713 27.19 -18.19 9.79
CA ALA A 713 26.11 -18.10 10.78
C ALA A 713 25.90 -19.42 11.57
N GLY A 714 24.97 -19.38 12.52
CA GLY A 714 24.54 -20.52 13.33
C GLY A 714 25.27 -20.66 14.66
N ARG A 715 25.08 -21.80 15.35
CA ARG A 715 25.69 -22.08 16.66
C ARG A 715 27.21 -22.21 16.55
N GLN A 716 27.91 -21.45 17.39
CA GLN A 716 29.34 -21.57 17.65
C GLN A 716 29.55 -22.06 19.08
N VAL A 717 30.64 -22.79 19.31
CA VAL A 717 31.02 -23.29 20.64
C VAL A 717 32.44 -22.86 20.94
N LEU A 718 32.63 -22.11 22.03
CA LEU A 718 33.94 -21.86 22.62
C LEU A 718 34.08 -22.70 23.89
N GLU A 719 34.99 -23.67 23.87
CA GLU A 719 35.36 -24.42 25.06
C GLU A 719 36.52 -23.69 25.75
N VAL A 720 36.41 -23.43 27.05
CA VAL A 720 37.47 -22.78 27.85
C VAL A 720 37.75 -23.56 29.13
N VAL A 721 39.04 -23.65 29.46
CA VAL A 721 39.54 -24.29 30.69
C VAL A 721 40.43 -23.28 31.41
N ALA A 722 40.05 -22.85 32.62
CA ALA A 722 40.99 -22.17 33.53
C ALA A 722 41.84 -23.22 34.25
N ILE A 723 43.07 -22.84 34.64
CA ILE A 723 44.01 -23.72 35.33
C ILE A 723 44.76 -22.90 36.41
N ASP A 724 44.59 -23.25 37.68
CA ASP A 724 45.21 -22.57 38.82
C ASP A 724 46.65 -23.00 39.11
N LYS A 725 47.27 -22.38 40.13
CA LYS A 725 48.66 -22.61 40.48
C LYS A 725 48.90 -24.01 41.07
N ALA A 726 47.86 -24.62 41.63
CA ALA A 726 47.81 -26.03 42.03
C ALA A 726 47.35 -26.95 40.88
N THR A 727 47.10 -26.40 39.69
CA THR A 727 46.58 -27.02 38.47
C THR A 727 45.14 -27.53 38.54
N HIS A 728 44.33 -27.06 39.49
CA HIS A 728 42.88 -27.29 39.44
C HIS A 728 42.31 -26.59 38.20
N ALA A 729 41.35 -27.25 37.55
CA ALA A 729 40.77 -26.77 36.32
C ALA A 729 39.25 -26.77 36.37
N SER A 730 38.68 -25.56 36.37
CA SER A 730 37.26 -25.33 36.13
C SER A 730 37.09 -24.99 34.64
N SER A 731 36.20 -25.73 33.96
CA SER A 731 35.88 -25.49 32.55
C SER A 731 34.55 -24.77 32.40
N ASN A 732 34.39 -24.10 31.25
CA ASN A 732 33.15 -23.48 30.84
C ASN A 732 32.97 -23.66 29.33
N TYR A 733 31.87 -24.29 28.93
CA TYR A 733 31.39 -24.24 27.56
C TYR A 733 30.63 -22.94 27.37
N TYR A 734 30.98 -22.21 26.33
CA TYR A 734 30.43 -20.91 26.00
C TYR A 734 29.79 -21.01 24.62
N ASP A 735 28.51 -21.36 24.63
CA ASP A 735 27.66 -21.57 23.46
C ASP A 735 27.02 -20.25 23.06
N PHE A 736 27.28 -19.78 21.83
CA PHE A 736 26.70 -18.54 21.33
C PHE A 736 26.21 -18.72 19.88
N LEU A 737 25.08 -18.11 19.54
CA LEU A 737 24.56 -18.13 18.17
C LEU A 737 25.03 -16.86 17.44
N VAL A 738 25.33 -16.98 16.15
CA VAL A 738 25.69 -15.82 15.31
C VAL A 738 24.84 -15.70 14.06
N SER A 739 24.39 -14.48 13.78
CA SER A 739 23.73 -14.08 12.53
C SER A 739 24.72 -14.10 11.35
N GLU A 740 24.27 -13.71 10.15
CA GLU A 740 25.13 -13.35 9.02
C GLU A 740 25.97 -12.06 9.25
N GLY A 741 26.15 -11.66 10.51
CA GLY A 741 26.91 -10.50 10.93
C GLY A 741 26.08 -9.22 10.85
N LYS A 742 26.70 -8.11 11.25
CA LYS A 742 26.03 -6.81 11.30
C LYS A 742 25.36 -6.42 9.98
N PRO A 743 24.25 -5.67 10.03
CA PRO A 743 23.77 -4.87 8.93
C PRO A 743 24.84 -4.03 8.22
N VAL A 744 24.47 -3.54 7.04
CA VAL A 744 25.25 -2.50 6.35
C VAL A 744 25.22 -1.19 7.16
N VAL A 745 26.31 -0.41 7.11
CA VAL A 745 26.45 0.89 7.80
C VAL A 745 25.91 2.02 6.94
N ALA A 746 26.13 1.94 5.62
CA ALA A 746 25.53 2.80 4.61
C ALA A 746 25.38 2.01 3.30
N GLN A 747 24.24 2.11 2.63
CA GLN A 747 24.00 1.52 1.32
C GLN A 747 23.29 2.52 0.42
N TRP A 748 23.96 2.99 -0.61
CA TRP A 748 23.31 3.75 -1.68
C TRP A 748 23.04 2.79 -2.83
N ASN A 749 21.76 2.56 -3.14
CA ASN A 749 21.37 1.81 -4.33
C ASN A 749 21.86 2.53 -5.61
N LEU A 750 21.94 3.89 -5.58
CA LEU A 750 22.16 4.78 -6.72
C LEU A 750 21.08 4.63 -7.81
N ALA A 751 19.93 4.08 -7.43
CA ALA A 751 18.75 3.83 -8.23
C ALA A 751 17.78 5.01 -8.26
N ASP A 752 18.20 6.14 -7.69
CA ASP A 752 17.43 7.37 -7.52
C ASP A 752 16.85 7.89 -8.87
N PRO A 753 15.75 8.67 -8.84
CA PRO A 753 15.13 9.14 -10.08
C PRO A 753 15.97 10.18 -10.82
N ALA A 754 15.82 10.20 -12.14
CA ALA A 754 16.59 11.08 -13.02
C ALA A 754 16.19 12.55 -12.82
N GLY A 755 17.08 13.31 -12.16
CA GLY A 755 16.87 14.72 -11.83
C GLY A 755 17.24 15.05 -10.37
N ASP A 756 17.25 14.03 -9.50
CA ASP A 756 17.59 14.19 -8.09
C ASP A 756 19.02 14.70 -7.88
N THR A 757 19.19 15.47 -6.80
CA THR A 757 20.46 16.11 -6.44
C THR A 757 21.16 15.46 -5.25
N GLU A 758 20.63 14.37 -4.70
CA GLU A 758 21.27 13.56 -3.65
C GLU A 758 20.95 12.08 -3.89
N ALA A 759 21.83 11.17 -3.46
CA ALA A 759 21.59 9.73 -3.44
C ALA A 759 21.04 9.29 -2.07
N HIS A 760 19.99 8.47 -2.07
CA HIS A 760 19.44 7.86 -0.87
C HIS A 760 20.37 6.79 -0.30
N ASP A 761 20.50 6.78 1.03
CA ASP A 761 21.07 5.67 1.80
C ASP A 761 19.91 4.83 2.36
N GLU A 762 19.90 3.51 2.13
CA GLU A 762 18.90 2.56 2.66
C GLU A 762 18.93 2.43 4.20
N SER A 763 20.05 2.79 4.84
CA SER A 763 20.10 2.97 6.30
C SER A 763 19.55 4.36 6.73
N GLY A 764 19.45 5.28 5.78
CA GLY A 764 19.12 6.70 5.87
C GLY A 764 20.02 7.53 6.76
N GLN A 765 21.16 6.97 7.21
CA GLN A 765 22.14 7.65 8.06
C GLN A 765 23.04 8.62 7.25
N PHE A 766 23.28 8.35 5.96
CA PHE A 766 24.35 8.99 5.18
C PHE A 766 23.98 9.36 3.73
N SER A 767 22.84 10.03 3.48
CA SER A 767 22.50 10.54 2.14
C SER A 767 23.65 11.33 1.51
N ALA A 768 23.89 11.19 0.20
CA ALA A 768 25.08 11.75 -0.45
C ALA A 768 24.75 12.78 -1.54
N THR A 769 25.08 14.05 -1.29
CA THR A 769 24.77 15.18 -2.17
C THR A 769 25.54 15.09 -3.50
N ALA A 770 24.81 15.13 -4.61
CA ALA A 770 25.38 15.06 -5.95
C ALA A 770 25.97 16.39 -6.41
N GLY A 771 27.18 16.34 -6.95
CA GLY A 771 27.70 17.42 -7.78
C GLY A 771 26.96 17.50 -9.12
N SER A 772 26.93 18.68 -9.74
CA SER A 772 26.12 18.98 -10.94
C SER A 772 26.51 18.23 -12.23
N ALA A 773 27.39 17.24 -12.14
CA ALA A 773 27.79 16.37 -13.23
C ALA A 773 27.71 14.88 -12.86
N VAL A 774 26.79 14.57 -11.95
CA VAL A 774 26.20 13.23 -11.77
C VAL A 774 24.73 13.28 -12.22
N THR A 775 24.25 12.24 -12.89
CA THR A 775 22.84 12.09 -13.27
C THR A 775 22.34 10.68 -12.95
N PHE A 776 21.28 10.58 -12.16
CA PHE A 776 20.66 9.31 -11.79
C PHE A 776 19.73 8.76 -12.89
N GLY A 777 19.17 7.56 -12.66
CA GLY A 777 18.28 6.88 -13.60
C GLY A 777 18.95 6.23 -14.83
N ALA A 778 20.27 6.05 -14.83
CA ALA A 778 20.97 5.26 -15.86
C ALA A 778 20.65 3.76 -15.73
N GLU A 779 20.78 2.96 -16.81
CA GLU A 779 20.59 1.50 -16.74
C GLU A 779 21.63 0.84 -15.82
N GLY A 780 21.16 0.20 -14.74
CA GLY A 780 21.96 -0.47 -13.71
C GLY A 780 22.57 -1.82 -14.13
N PRO A 781 23.25 -2.54 -13.22
CA PRO A 781 23.80 -3.88 -13.48
C PRO A 781 22.74 -4.94 -13.84
N GLY A 782 21.49 -4.77 -13.40
CA GLY A 782 20.32 -5.58 -13.79
C GLY A 782 19.65 -5.17 -15.12
N GLY A 783 20.15 -4.15 -15.81
CA GLY A 783 19.63 -3.68 -17.10
C GLY A 783 18.51 -2.64 -16.99
N LYS A 784 17.52 -2.68 -17.89
CA LYS A 784 16.49 -1.64 -18.05
C LYS A 784 15.58 -1.44 -16.84
N VAL A 785 15.33 -2.49 -16.08
CA VAL A 785 14.52 -2.48 -14.85
C VAL A 785 15.28 -1.79 -13.71
N ASP A 786 16.59 -2.03 -13.64
CA ASP A 786 17.52 -1.54 -12.62
C ASP A 786 18.03 -0.12 -12.92
N LYS A 787 18.53 0.59 -11.92
CA LYS A 787 18.96 2.01 -12.04
C LYS A 787 20.36 2.25 -11.44
N ALA A 788 20.99 3.33 -11.87
CA ALA A 788 22.36 3.70 -11.52
C ALA A 788 22.60 5.21 -11.63
N ALA A 789 23.63 5.69 -10.93
CA ALA A 789 24.15 7.05 -11.06
C ALA A 789 25.26 7.10 -12.13
N ARG A 790 25.14 8.03 -13.09
CA ARG A 790 26.13 8.29 -14.14
C ARG A 790 26.99 9.48 -13.79
N PHE A 791 28.30 9.34 -13.98
CA PHE A 791 29.33 10.34 -13.68
C PHE A 791 30.04 10.72 -14.99
N ASP A 792 30.08 12.00 -15.34
CA ASP A 792 30.81 12.47 -16.53
C ASP A 792 32.34 12.53 -16.30
N GLY A 793 32.78 12.69 -15.05
CA GLY A 793 34.18 12.81 -14.63
C GLY A 793 34.82 14.18 -14.78
N SER A 794 34.00 15.22 -14.90
CA SER A 794 34.39 16.61 -14.62
C SER A 794 34.61 16.82 -13.11
N SER A 795 35.07 18.02 -12.71
CA SER A 795 35.27 18.35 -11.29
C SER A 795 33.98 18.39 -10.46
N ALA A 796 32.81 18.47 -11.10
CA ALA A 796 31.50 18.41 -10.47
C ALA A 796 30.90 17.00 -10.47
N SER A 797 31.67 15.98 -10.85
CA SER A 797 31.22 14.58 -10.86
C SER A 797 31.64 13.90 -9.55
N TYR A 798 30.70 13.80 -8.62
CA TYR A 798 30.83 13.15 -7.31
C TYR A 798 29.47 13.04 -6.60
N LEU A 799 29.38 12.17 -5.59
CA LEU A 799 28.41 12.26 -4.51
C LEU A 799 29.17 12.42 -3.19
N ASP A 800 28.71 13.32 -2.32
CA ASP A 800 29.37 13.69 -1.06
C ASP A 800 28.47 13.33 0.12
N ALA A 801 28.80 12.28 0.88
CA ALA A 801 28.01 11.84 2.04
C ALA A 801 28.01 12.85 3.20
N SER A 802 28.79 13.94 3.11
CA SER A 802 28.93 15.02 4.09
C SER A 802 29.40 14.62 5.51
N GLU A 803 29.41 13.32 5.83
CA GLU A 803 29.68 12.74 7.14
C GLU A 803 30.71 11.59 7.10
N THR A 804 31.37 11.36 8.24
CA THR A 804 32.38 10.29 8.38
C THR A 804 31.71 8.93 8.60
N VAL A 805 31.51 8.15 7.53
CA VAL A 805 30.82 6.85 7.57
C VAL A 805 31.64 5.76 8.29
N LEU A 806 32.97 5.73 8.11
CA LEU A 806 33.86 4.69 8.62
C LEU A 806 34.91 5.21 9.60
N ASP A 807 35.24 4.38 10.59
CA ASP A 807 36.50 4.49 11.33
C ASP A 807 37.60 3.74 10.57
N THR A 808 38.27 4.44 9.66
CA THR A 808 39.29 3.89 8.76
C THR A 808 40.57 3.40 9.48
N SER A 809 40.64 3.47 10.81
CA SER A 809 41.67 2.79 11.61
C SER A 809 41.33 1.33 11.94
N LYS A 810 40.04 0.97 11.95
CA LYS A 810 39.50 -0.36 12.30
C LYS A 810 39.23 -1.19 11.04
N SER A 811 38.81 -2.45 11.21
CA SER A 811 38.37 -3.29 10.09
C SER A 811 37.11 -2.73 9.44
N PHE A 812 37.05 -2.78 8.10
CA PHE A 812 35.88 -2.34 7.33
C PHE A 812 35.84 -3.03 5.96
N SER A 813 34.68 -2.97 5.30
CA SER A 813 34.51 -3.38 3.90
C SER A 813 33.73 -2.33 3.13
N VAL A 814 34.11 -2.09 1.88
CA VAL A 814 33.43 -1.19 0.95
C VAL A 814 33.23 -1.90 -0.38
N SER A 815 32.01 -1.85 -0.89
CA SER A 815 31.61 -2.52 -2.13
C SER A 815 30.89 -1.56 -3.06
N ALA A 816 31.02 -1.74 -4.37
CA ALA A 816 30.28 -0.99 -5.37
C ALA A 816 30.19 -1.78 -6.69
N TRP A 817 29.08 -1.66 -7.41
CA TRP A 817 29.01 -2.00 -8.83
C TRP A 817 29.52 -0.84 -9.68
N VAL A 818 30.35 -1.15 -10.68
CA VAL A 818 31.16 -0.17 -11.42
C VAL A 818 31.15 -0.46 -12.91
N ARG A 819 30.80 0.52 -13.76
CA ARG A 819 30.91 0.47 -15.22
C ARG A 819 31.73 1.67 -15.73
N PRO A 820 33.05 1.55 -15.92
CA PRO A 820 33.88 2.66 -16.38
C PRO A 820 33.69 2.91 -17.88
N THR A 821 33.29 4.11 -18.27
CA THR A 821 33.15 4.50 -19.69
C THR A 821 34.42 5.19 -20.23
N SER A 822 35.45 5.35 -19.40
CA SER A 822 36.81 5.73 -19.77
C SER A 822 37.85 4.98 -18.93
N LEU A 823 39.03 4.73 -19.47
CA LEU A 823 40.17 4.09 -18.79
C LEU A 823 41.50 4.87 -18.99
N GLY A 824 41.42 6.12 -19.46
CA GLY A 824 42.59 6.94 -19.82
C GLY A 824 43.25 7.72 -18.67
N ARG A 825 42.71 7.62 -17.45
CA ARG A 825 43.19 8.33 -16.24
C ARG A 825 42.82 7.55 -14.97
N ASN A 826 43.46 7.88 -13.85
CA ASN A 826 43.07 7.36 -12.54
C ASN A 826 41.64 7.81 -12.18
N MET A 827 40.90 6.96 -11.47
CA MET A 827 39.54 7.26 -11.03
C MET A 827 39.25 6.61 -9.67
N ALA A 828 38.62 7.35 -8.76
CA ALA A 828 38.13 6.87 -7.48
C ALA A 828 36.64 6.49 -7.60
N VAL A 829 36.27 5.31 -7.11
CA VAL A 829 34.89 4.84 -7.04
C VAL A 829 34.29 5.16 -5.67
N VAL A 830 35.00 4.80 -4.60
CA VAL A 830 34.70 5.25 -3.23
C VAL A 830 36.01 5.63 -2.52
N SER A 831 36.00 6.74 -1.80
CA SER A 831 37.01 7.10 -0.81
C SER A 831 36.36 7.69 0.44
N GLN A 832 37.12 7.94 1.50
CA GLN A 832 36.69 8.80 2.60
C GLN A 832 37.79 9.79 2.91
N ASP A 833 37.46 11.07 3.04
CA ASP A 833 38.45 12.13 3.07
C ASP A 833 39.22 12.20 4.40
N GLY A 834 40.45 12.70 4.33
CA GLY A 834 41.32 13.05 5.45
C GLY A 834 41.83 14.49 5.31
N THR A 835 42.80 14.87 6.14
CA THR A 835 43.27 16.28 6.26
C THR A 835 43.93 16.80 4.98
N GLY A 836 44.64 15.95 4.22
CA GLY A 836 45.22 16.28 2.92
C GLY A 836 45.33 15.10 1.93
N GLU A 837 45.03 13.88 2.37
CA GLU A 837 44.97 12.64 1.57
C GLU A 837 43.82 11.75 2.12
N PRO A 838 43.23 10.83 1.32
CA PRO A 838 42.06 10.06 1.73
C PRO A 838 42.37 8.89 2.67
N GLY A 839 41.46 8.55 3.58
CA GLY A 839 41.54 7.37 4.47
C GLY A 839 41.54 6.02 3.75
N PHE A 840 40.98 5.95 2.55
CA PHE A 840 41.17 4.86 1.58
C PHE A 840 40.75 5.34 0.18
N THR A 841 41.13 4.59 -0.85
CA THR A 841 40.56 4.71 -2.20
C THR A 841 40.32 3.32 -2.79
N LEU A 842 39.07 3.02 -3.14
CA LEU A 842 38.70 1.94 -4.05
C LEU A 842 38.53 2.54 -5.45
N GLY A 843 39.20 2.02 -6.48
CA GLY A 843 39.15 2.62 -7.81
C GLY A 843 40.10 2.03 -8.84
N TYR A 844 40.34 2.78 -9.92
CA TYR A 844 41.16 2.38 -11.07
C TYR A 844 42.52 3.11 -11.09
N ASP A 845 43.59 2.34 -11.28
CA ASP A 845 44.96 2.82 -11.47
C ASP A 845 45.33 2.70 -12.96
N ALA A 846 45.31 3.82 -13.69
CA ALA A 846 45.60 3.84 -15.12
C ALA A 846 47.10 3.70 -15.44
N SER A 847 47.98 3.92 -14.46
CA SER A 847 49.42 3.72 -14.63
C SER A 847 49.78 2.23 -14.62
N ALA A 848 49.03 1.42 -13.87
CA ALA A 848 49.15 -0.03 -13.83
C ALA A 848 48.16 -0.76 -14.77
N GLY A 849 47.07 -0.10 -15.17
CA GLY A 849 45.98 -0.71 -15.94
C GLY A 849 45.09 -1.66 -15.10
N THR A 850 44.98 -1.43 -13.80
CA THR A 850 44.38 -2.37 -12.84
C THR A 850 43.40 -1.71 -11.87
N TRP A 851 42.45 -2.47 -11.32
CA TRP A 851 41.71 -2.05 -10.13
C TRP A 851 42.63 -2.04 -8.91
N LYS A 852 42.45 -1.07 -8.01
CA LYS A 852 43.16 -0.96 -6.72
C LYS A 852 42.22 -0.71 -5.54
N PHE A 853 42.61 -1.20 -4.38
CA PHE A 853 42.14 -0.75 -3.07
C PHE A 853 43.36 -0.32 -2.26
N ALA A 854 43.41 0.95 -1.84
CA ALA A 854 44.61 1.60 -1.34
C ALA A 854 44.36 2.46 -0.10
N VAL A 855 45.39 2.65 0.73
CA VAL A 855 45.41 3.54 1.89
C VAL A 855 46.77 4.27 1.98
N PRO A 856 46.82 5.61 2.02
CA PRO A 856 48.03 6.39 2.25
C PRO A 856 48.75 6.09 3.58
N VAL A 857 50.03 6.42 3.64
CA VAL A 857 50.85 6.24 4.85
C VAL A 857 50.28 7.04 6.04
N ASP A 858 49.96 8.31 5.86
CA ASP A 858 49.30 9.19 6.83
C ASP A 858 48.34 10.17 6.13
N ASP A 859 47.69 11.05 6.91
CA ASP A 859 46.65 11.97 6.44
C ASP A 859 47.16 13.37 6.06
N VAL A 860 48.46 13.67 6.23
CA VAL A 860 49.01 15.02 6.09
C VAL A 860 50.10 15.13 5.02
N ASP A 861 50.95 14.14 4.78
CA ASP A 861 51.96 14.21 3.70
C ASP A 861 52.20 12.86 2.99
N THR A 862 52.20 12.90 1.66
CA THR A 862 52.26 11.69 0.83
C THR A 862 53.67 11.07 0.80
N LEU A 863 53.94 10.23 1.81
CA LEU A 863 55.07 9.30 1.86
C LEU A 863 54.83 8.00 1.06
N GLY A 864 53.65 7.83 0.47
CA GLY A 864 53.27 6.68 -0.36
C GLY A 864 51.87 6.11 -0.01
N GLU A 865 51.48 5.03 -0.71
CA GLU A 865 50.25 4.27 -0.46
C GLU A 865 50.53 2.77 -0.25
N TRP A 866 49.85 2.14 0.72
CA TRP A 866 49.69 0.69 0.78
C TRP A 866 48.54 0.31 -0.15
N LYS A 867 48.78 -0.46 -1.22
CA LYS A 867 47.70 -0.89 -2.14
C LYS A 867 47.68 -2.39 -2.42
N ALA A 868 46.47 -2.93 -2.49
CA ALA A 868 46.15 -4.20 -3.11
C ALA A 868 45.69 -3.92 -4.56
N VAL A 869 46.34 -4.56 -5.55
CA VAL A 869 46.02 -4.40 -6.98
C VAL A 869 45.50 -5.71 -7.57
N SER A 870 44.58 -5.62 -8.54
CA SER A 870 43.97 -6.80 -9.17
C SER A 870 44.96 -7.55 -10.06
N THR A 871 45.19 -8.83 -9.78
CA THR A 871 45.97 -9.74 -10.62
C THR A 871 45.07 -10.66 -11.45
N GLY A 872 45.50 -11.02 -12.67
CA GLY A 872 44.78 -11.95 -13.54
C GLY A 872 43.43 -11.45 -14.08
N VAL A 873 43.14 -10.15 -13.98
CA VAL A 873 41.93 -9.50 -14.50
C VAL A 873 42.34 -8.21 -15.21
N THR A 874 41.81 -8.00 -16.42
CA THR A 874 41.94 -6.76 -17.18
C THR A 874 40.64 -5.96 -17.04
N PRO A 875 40.66 -4.72 -16.53
CA PRO A 875 39.49 -3.84 -16.55
C PRO A 875 39.03 -3.56 -17.98
N VAL A 876 37.72 -3.67 -18.23
CA VAL A 876 37.11 -3.49 -19.56
C VAL A 876 36.20 -2.27 -19.52
N LYS A 877 36.29 -1.42 -20.55
CA LYS A 877 35.40 -0.26 -20.72
C LYS A 877 33.97 -0.74 -21.02
N ASP A 878 32.98 0.02 -20.53
CA ASP A 878 31.53 -0.18 -20.75
C ASP A 878 30.97 -1.51 -20.20
N GLN A 879 31.70 -2.22 -19.32
CA GLN A 879 31.22 -3.43 -18.65
C GLN A 879 31.09 -3.24 -17.13
N TRP A 880 29.99 -3.75 -16.57
CA TRP A 880 29.74 -3.80 -15.13
C TRP A 880 30.65 -4.82 -14.43
N VAL A 881 31.20 -4.44 -13.29
CA VAL A 881 31.94 -5.31 -12.37
C VAL A 881 31.64 -4.92 -10.92
N LEU A 882 31.52 -5.90 -10.02
CA LEU A 882 31.49 -5.65 -8.58
C LEU A 882 32.93 -5.51 -8.07
N LEU A 883 33.24 -4.43 -7.36
CA LEU A 883 34.49 -4.27 -6.64
C LEU A 883 34.21 -4.29 -5.13
N THR A 884 34.95 -5.09 -4.38
CA THR A 884 34.88 -5.08 -2.91
C THR A 884 36.27 -4.96 -2.30
N GLY A 885 36.53 -3.81 -1.68
CA GLY A 885 37.71 -3.57 -0.84
C GLY A 885 37.42 -4.02 0.59
N VAL A 886 38.29 -4.85 1.16
CA VAL A 886 38.15 -5.34 2.54
C VAL A 886 39.44 -5.04 3.30
N TYR A 887 39.34 -4.37 4.44
CA TYR A 887 40.45 -4.13 5.35
C TYR A 887 40.21 -4.89 6.67
N ASP A 888 41.13 -5.78 7.01
CA ASP A 888 41.16 -6.49 8.27
C ASP A 888 42.28 -5.94 9.16
N ALA A 889 41.91 -5.10 10.13
CA ALA A 889 42.83 -4.49 11.10
C ALA A 889 43.32 -5.46 12.18
N GLN A 890 42.68 -6.64 12.31
CA GLN A 890 42.91 -7.59 13.41
C GLN A 890 43.42 -8.95 12.91
N LYS A 891 43.80 -9.03 11.62
CA LYS A 891 44.33 -10.23 10.97
C LYS A 891 45.51 -10.83 11.74
N ALA A 892 45.46 -12.14 11.98
CA ALA A 892 46.60 -12.88 12.51
C ALA A 892 47.78 -12.81 11.52
N GLY A 893 48.89 -12.18 11.94
CA GLY A 893 50.03 -11.85 11.10
C GLY A 893 50.22 -10.34 10.81
N GLY A 894 49.22 -9.51 11.12
CA GLY A 894 49.25 -8.05 10.97
C GLY A 894 48.26 -7.52 9.94
N PRO A 895 47.88 -6.22 10.02
CA PRO A 895 46.75 -5.67 9.26
C PRO A 895 46.84 -5.83 7.74
N GLN A 896 45.74 -6.23 7.11
CA GLN A 896 45.72 -6.65 5.70
C GLN A 896 44.61 -5.95 4.89
N LEU A 897 44.99 -5.38 3.74
CA LEU A 897 44.11 -4.95 2.67
C LEU A 897 43.87 -6.12 1.71
N GLN A 898 42.63 -6.28 1.26
CA GLN A 898 42.20 -7.28 0.28
C GLN A 898 41.34 -6.60 -0.79
N LEU A 899 41.48 -7.01 -2.05
CA LEU A 899 40.67 -6.56 -3.18
C LEU A 899 40.02 -7.77 -3.87
N TYR A 900 38.70 -7.81 -3.81
CA TYR A 900 37.88 -8.73 -4.59
C TYR A 900 37.39 -8.03 -5.87
N VAL A 901 37.34 -8.79 -6.97
CA VAL A 901 36.78 -8.36 -8.25
C VAL A 901 35.78 -9.42 -8.67
N ASN A 902 34.50 -9.06 -8.69
CA ASN A 902 33.39 -9.96 -8.44
C ASN A 902 33.65 -10.79 -7.16
N LYS A 903 33.14 -12.02 -7.08
CA LYS A 903 33.34 -12.93 -5.92
C LYS A 903 34.79 -13.37 -5.65
N ASP A 904 35.74 -13.07 -6.53
CA ASP A 904 37.10 -13.63 -6.48
C ASP A 904 38.09 -12.65 -5.83
N LEU A 905 38.89 -13.13 -4.88
CA LEU A 905 40.04 -12.38 -4.34
C LEU A 905 41.13 -12.26 -5.43
N LYS A 906 41.42 -11.04 -5.90
CA LYS A 906 42.42 -10.77 -6.96
C LYS A 906 43.65 -10.01 -6.48
N GLY A 907 43.63 -9.40 -5.29
CA GLY A 907 44.77 -8.70 -4.72
C GLY A 907 44.77 -8.69 -3.19
N SER A 908 45.94 -8.63 -2.58
CA SER A 908 46.08 -8.30 -1.16
C SER A 908 47.42 -7.62 -0.86
N SER A 909 47.49 -6.90 0.26
CA SER A 909 48.70 -6.20 0.71
C SER A 909 48.65 -5.98 2.23
N ALA A 910 49.81 -5.82 2.87
CA ALA A 910 49.87 -5.46 4.29
C ALA A 910 49.77 -3.94 4.46
N ARG A 911 48.98 -3.47 5.44
CA ARG A 911 48.96 -2.06 5.87
C ARG A 911 49.79 -1.94 7.16
N ARG A 912 50.69 -0.95 7.21
CA ARG A 912 51.61 -0.77 8.37
C ARG A 912 51.44 0.55 9.13
N SER A 913 50.52 1.40 8.68
CA SER A 913 50.12 2.62 9.38
C SER A 913 48.66 2.52 9.83
N ALA A 914 48.38 2.97 11.04
CA ALA A 914 47.02 3.01 11.60
C ALA A 914 46.68 4.45 11.95
N TRP A 915 45.70 5.00 11.22
CA TRP A 915 45.19 6.36 11.38
C TRP A 915 43.69 6.35 11.02
N LYS A 916 42.93 7.29 11.58
CA LYS A 916 41.52 7.51 11.27
C LYS A 916 41.40 8.76 10.41
N SER A 917 40.62 8.67 9.34
CA SER A 917 40.19 9.83 8.55
C SER A 917 38.88 10.40 9.12
N TYR A 918 38.73 11.72 9.04
CA TYR A 918 37.66 12.50 9.70
C TYR A 918 36.85 13.37 8.72
N GLY A 919 37.11 13.23 7.42
CA GLY A 919 36.33 13.86 6.36
C GLY A 919 35.21 12.95 5.84
N PRO A 920 34.32 13.50 5.00
CA PRO A 920 33.17 12.78 4.45
C PRO A 920 33.55 11.58 3.57
N LEU A 921 32.62 10.63 3.43
CA LEU A 921 32.72 9.59 2.41
C LEU A 921 32.35 10.17 1.04
N GLN A 922 33.21 9.94 0.05
CA GLN A 922 33.07 10.43 -1.33
C GLN A 922 32.82 9.24 -2.27
N ILE A 923 31.82 9.37 -3.14
CA ILE A 923 31.59 8.47 -4.27
C ILE A 923 31.99 9.21 -5.54
N GLY A 924 32.80 8.58 -6.39
CA GLY A 924 33.21 9.13 -7.69
C GLY A 924 34.34 10.17 -7.68
N ARG A 925 34.96 10.51 -6.53
CA ARG A 925 36.17 11.38 -6.43
C ARG A 925 37.03 11.02 -5.21
N SER A 926 38.19 11.67 -5.06
CA SER A 926 39.07 11.58 -3.87
C SER A 926 39.66 12.94 -3.49
N THR A 927 39.79 13.26 -2.20
CA THR A 927 40.55 14.44 -1.75
C THR A 927 42.06 14.35 -2.08
N ALA A 928 42.71 15.52 -2.10
CA ALA A 928 44.14 15.74 -2.12
C ALA A 928 44.46 17.18 -1.66
N LYS A 929 45.71 17.48 -1.27
CA LYS A 929 46.17 18.85 -0.93
C LYS A 929 45.88 19.92 -1.99
N SER A 930 45.76 19.54 -3.25
CA SER A 930 45.45 20.42 -4.38
C SER A 930 43.94 20.71 -4.57
N GLY A 931 43.09 20.19 -3.69
CA GLY A 931 41.66 19.98 -3.95
C GLY A 931 41.42 18.59 -4.56
N TYR A 932 40.14 18.26 -4.76
CA TYR A 932 39.70 16.95 -5.25
C TYR A 932 40.33 16.55 -6.59
N ARG A 933 40.57 15.24 -6.73
CA ARG A 933 41.16 14.59 -7.90
C ARG A 933 40.48 13.25 -8.21
N ASP A 934 40.98 12.58 -9.26
CA ASP A 934 40.59 11.22 -9.64
C ASP A 934 39.06 11.04 -9.83
N HIS A 935 38.39 12.05 -10.40
CA HIS A 935 36.95 11.98 -10.70
C HIS A 935 36.62 10.79 -11.61
N PHE A 936 35.49 10.12 -11.40
CA PHE A 936 35.05 8.93 -12.12
C PHE A 936 34.30 9.29 -13.42
N THR A 937 34.57 8.58 -14.54
CA THR A 937 33.76 8.65 -15.77
C THR A 937 33.16 7.27 -16.02
N GLY A 938 31.84 7.14 -15.86
CA GLY A 938 31.15 5.86 -15.94
C GLY A 938 29.80 5.86 -15.23
N ASP A 939 29.33 4.67 -14.87
CA ASP A 939 28.12 4.48 -14.07
C ASP A 939 28.47 3.68 -12.80
N LEU A 940 27.81 3.99 -11.68
CA LEU A 940 27.94 3.31 -10.39
C LEU A 940 26.56 2.90 -9.87
N ALA A 941 26.50 1.76 -9.19
CA ALA A 941 25.31 1.24 -8.52
C ALA A 941 25.69 0.53 -7.21
N GLU A 942 24.73 0.37 -6.31
CA GLU A 942 24.82 -0.55 -5.16
C GLU A 942 26.12 -0.41 -4.35
N VAL A 943 26.38 0.82 -3.90
CA VAL A 943 27.51 1.16 -3.04
C VAL A 943 27.17 0.78 -1.61
N ARG A 944 27.87 -0.21 -1.03
CA ARG A 944 27.60 -0.74 0.32
C ARG A 944 28.83 -0.66 1.22
N VAL A 945 28.66 -0.21 2.45
CA VAL A 945 29.73 0.07 3.42
C VAL A 945 29.48 -0.65 4.73
N PHE A 946 30.49 -1.33 5.29
CA PHE A 946 30.37 -2.18 6.48
C PHE A 946 31.51 -1.89 7.46
N ASP A 947 31.23 -1.75 8.77
CA ASP A 947 32.24 -1.63 9.84
C ASP A 947 32.82 -2.99 10.30
N ARG A 948 32.80 -3.96 9.37
CA ARG A 948 33.23 -5.35 9.58
C ARG A 948 33.91 -5.92 8.34
N VAL A 949 34.59 -7.05 8.50
CA VAL A 949 35.21 -7.81 7.40
C VAL A 949 34.12 -8.61 6.69
N LEU A 950 33.95 -8.48 5.37
CA LEU A 950 33.11 -9.41 4.61
C LEU A 950 33.91 -10.68 4.28
N PRO A 951 33.47 -11.90 4.70
CA PRO A 951 34.06 -13.13 4.23
C PRO A 951 33.73 -13.39 2.75
N SER A 952 34.52 -14.23 2.09
CA SER A 952 34.38 -14.51 0.65
C SER A 952 33.04 -15.12 0.23
N THR A 953 32.26 -15.70 1.16
CA THR A 953 30.88 -16.15 0.91
C THR A 953 29.95 -14.96 0.71
N GLN A 954 29.95 -14.01 1.65
CA GLN A 954 29.09 -12.81 1.59
C GLN A 954 29.52 -11.85 0.48
N VAL A 955 30.82 -11.77 0.15
CA VAL A 955 31.28 -11.05 -1.07
C VAL A 955 30.72 -11.70 -2.35
N ALA A 956 30.45 -13.01 -2.36
CA ALA A 956 29.80 -13.67 -3.49
C ALA A 956 28.28 -13.42 -3.54
N GLU A 957 27.64 -13.14 -2.41
CA GLU A 957 26.22 -12.79 -2.31
C GLU A 957 25.93 -11.35 -2.78
N LEU A 958 26.86 -10.40 -2.58
CA LEU A 958 26.77 -9.04 -3.13
C LEU A 958 26.74 -8.98 -4.68
N MET A 959 26.93 -10.12 -5.36
CA MET A 959 26.70 -10.25 -6.80
C MET A 959 25.21 -10.23 -7.19
N THR A 960 24.27 -10.45 -6.27
CA THR A 960 22.82 -10.47 -6.58
C THR A 960 22.18 -9.12 -6.29
N VAL A 961 22.29 -8.18 -7.25
CA VAL A 961 21.60 -6.88 -7.20
C VAL A 961 20.11 -7.04 -7.43
N LYS A 962 19.74 -7.65 -8.57
CA LYS A 962 18.35 -7.94 -8.91
C LYS A 962 17.79 -9.02 -7.97
N PRO A 963 16.65 -8.79 -7.30
CA PRO A 963 15.90 -9.85 -6.63
C PRO A 963 15.66 -11.00 -7.61
N LEU A 964 16.20 -12.17 -7.31
CA LEU A 964 16.16 -13.30 -8.24
C LEU A 964 14.81 -14.00 -8.12
N ARG A 965 14.00 -13.91 -9.18
CA ARG A 965 12.70 -14.57 -9.28
C ARG A 965 12.82 -16.07 -9.03
N LYS A 966 11.93 -16.58 -8.17
CA LYS A 966 11.79 -18.00 -7.77
C LYS A 966 10.48 -18.60 -8.21
N GLY A 967 9.50 -17.74 -8.49
CA GLY A 967 8.33 -18.08 -9.26
C GLY A 967 7.55 -16.82 -9.62
N TYR A 968 6.96 -16.83 -10.80
CA TYR A 968 5.88 -15.93 -11.20
C TYR A 968 4.79 -16.76 -11.84
N TRP A 969 3.58 -16.63 -11.33
CA TRP A 969 2.40 -17.28 -11.88
C TRP A 969 1.38 -16.18 -12.15
N GLN A 970 1.20 -15.87 -13.43
CA GLN A 970 0.20 -14.94 -13.93
C GLN A 970 -1.23 -15.48 -13.84
N LEU A 971 -1.39 -16.78 -13.54
CA LEU A 971 -2.68 -17.45 -13.37
C LEU A 971 -3.65 -17.35 -14.58
N ASP A 972 -3.18 -16.82 -15.73
CA ASP A 972 -3.86 -16.77 -17.03
C ASP A 972 -4.38 -18.15 -17.52
N ASP A 973 -3.74 -19.26 -17.14
CA ASP A 973 -4.11 -20.62 -17.56
C ASP A 973 -3.78 -21.68 -16.51
N ALA A 974 -4.52 -22.80 -16.51
CA ALA A 974 -4.27 -23.97 -15.67
C ALA A 974 -4.44 -25.31 -16.40
N THR A 975 -3.50 -25.63 -17.29
CA THR A 975 -3.47 -26.92 -18.01
C THR A 975 -3.25 -28.11 -17.06
N GLY A 976 -4.22 -29.04 -16.99
CA GLY A 976 -4.09 -30.30 -16.27
C GLY A 976 -4.13 -30.19 -14.74
N GLY A 977 -4.74 -29.13 -14.20
CA GLY A 977 -4.82 -28.89 -12.75
C GLY A 977 -3.61 -28.17 -12.16
N ALA A 978 -2.77 -27.54 -12.99
CA ALA A 978 -1.68 -26.70 -12.53
C ALA A 978 -1.46 -25.49 -13.45
N SER A 979 -1.18 -24.33 -12.87
CA SER A 979 -0.76 -23.13 -13.59
C SER A 979 0.77 -23.10 -13.71
N ALA A 980 1.27 -22.85 -14.91
CA ALA A 980 2.71 -22.88 -15.21
C ALA A 980 3.44 -21.67 -14.62
N GLU A 981 4.72 -21.85 -14.29
CA GLU A 981 5.58 -20.73 -13.88
C GLU A 981 6.16 -20.02 -15.11
N THR A 982 6.02 -18.69 -15.15
CA THR A 982 6.52 -17.80 -16.22
C THR A 982 8.05 -17.73 -16.18
N GLY A 983 8.69 -18.78 -16.68
CA GLY A 983 10.15 -18.98 -16.62
C GLY A 983 10.59 -20.44 -16.69
N GLY A 984 9.69 -21.40 -16.43
CA GLY A 984 9.98 -22.83 -16.42
C GLY A 984 10.37 -23.40 -15.05
N GLY A 985 10.00 -22.69 -13.97
CA GLY A 985 10.10 -23.16 -12.59
C GLY A 985 9.02 -24.18 -12.19
N GLN A 986 8.75 -24.29 -10.88
CA GLN A 986 7.71 -25.18 -10.37
C GLN A 986 6.31 -24.59 -10.58
N ALA A 987 5.37 -25.39 -11.09
CA ALA A 987 3.98 -24.98 -11.26
C ALA A 987 3.27 -24.73 -9.91
N LEU A 988 2.22 -23.92 -9.94
CA LEU A 988 1.20 -23.87 -8.89
C LEU A 988 0.16 -24.96 -9.20
N THR A 989 0.14 -26.04 -8.41
CA THR A 989 -0.89 -27.08 -8.51
C THR A 989 -2.16 -26.61 -7.83
N LEU A 990 -3.28 -26.61 -8.56
CA LEU A 990 -4.61 -26.28 -8.06
C LEU A 990 -5.21 -27.52 -7.37
N ALA A 991 -6.06 -27.29 -6.37
CA ALA A 991 -6.66 -28.34 -5.56
C ALA A 991 -8.04 -27.91 -5.02
N GLY A 992 -8.85 -28.90 -4.65
CA GLY A 992 -10.29 -28.70 -4.44
C GLY A 992 -10.97 -28.48 -5.79
N ASN A 993 -11.85 -27.49 -5.85
CA ASN A 993 -12.53 -26.96 -7.03
C ASN A 993 -11.92 -25.65 -7.55
N ALA A 994 -10.76 -25.22 -7.00
CA ALA A 994 -10.00 -24.07 -7.48
C ALA A 994 -9.81 -24.14 -9.01
N SER A 995 -10.09 -23.04 -9.70
CA SER A 995 -10.09 -22.97 -11.17
C SER A 995 -9.49 -21.65 -11.67
N VAL A 996 -9.17 -21.58 -12.96
CA VAL A 996 -8.80 -20.32 -13.61
C VAL A 996 -9.98 -19.81 -14.42
N TYR A 997 -10.46 -18.63 -14.07
CA TYR A 997 -11.40 -17.87 -14.90
C TYR A 997 -10.65 -17.14 -16.00
N ARG A 998 -11.26 -17.08 -17.19
CA ARG A 998 -10.78 -16.31 -18.35
C ARG A 998 -11.98 -15.64 -19.03
N PRO A 999 -11.90 -14.35 -19.37
CA PRO A 999 -12.94 -13.70 -20.18
C PRO A 999 -13.12 -14.41 -21.53
N ALA A 1000 -14.36 -14.70 -21.90
CA ALA A 1000 -14.74 -15.21 -23.21
C ALA A 1000 -14.87 -14.06 -24.23
N ASP A 1001 -15.44 -12.92 -23.81
CA ASP A 1001 -15.42 -11.65 -24.56
C ASP A 1001 -14.72 -10.55 -23.74
N PRO A 1002 -13.38 -10.36 -23.91
CA PRO A 1002 -12.58 -9.42 -23.12
C PRO A 1002 -12.95 -7.93 -23.22
N LEU A 1003 -13.96 -7.57 -24.02
CA LEU A 1003 -14.52 -6.22 -24.08
C LEU A 1003 -15.62 -6.00 -23.03
N PHE A 1004 -16.40 -7.03 -22.70
CA PHE A 1004 -17.68 -6.90 -22.01
C PHE A 1004 -17.70 -7.61 -20.66
N ASP A 1005 -17.21 -8.85 -20.63
CA ASP A 1005 -17.03 -9.69 -19.44
C ASP A 1005 -16.28 -8.97 -18.30
N THR A 1006 -16.31 -9.55 -17.10
CA THR A 1006 -15.43 -9.13 -16.00
C THR A 1006 -13.99 -9.30 -16.46
N ALA A 1007 -13.23 -8.21 -16.53
CA ALA A 1007 -11.80 -8.29 -16.80
C ALA A 1007 -11.10 -9.10 -15.69
N ALA A 1008 -10.15 -9.95 -16.07
CA ALA A 1008 -9.20 -10.52 -15.11
C ALA A 1008 -8.45 -9.40 -14.37
N LEU A 1009 -8.04 -9.66 -13.12
CA LEU A 1009 -7.41 -8.63 -12.27
C LEU A 1009 -6.18 -8.01 -12.96
N VAL A 1010 -5.41 -8.84 -13.66
CA VAL A 1010 -4.41 -8.54 -14.68
C VAL A 1010 -4.48 -9.61 -15.78
N GLY A 1011 -4.00 -9.33 -16.99
CA GLY A 1011 -3.78 -10.35 -18.03
C GLY A 1011 -5.05 -10.89 -18.70
N ASP A 1012 -5.03 -12.19 -19.00
CA ASP A 1012 -6.03 -12.95 -19.76
C ASP A 1012 -6.82 -13.95 -18.86
N GLY A 1013 -6.56 -13.98 -17.55
CA GLY A 1013 -7.24 -14.87 -16.60
C GLY A 1013 -6.70 -14.78 -15.17
N ASN A 1014 -7.45 -15.29 -14.20
CA ASN A 1014 -7.05 -15.31 -12.79
C ASN A 1014 -7.53 -16.57 -12.07
N LEU A 1015 -6.91 -16.92 -10.94
CA LEU A 1015 -7.42 -17.98 -10.05
C LEU A 1015 -8.74 -17.51 -9.42
N VAL A 1016 -9.73 -18.40 -9.36
CA VAL A 1016 -11.00 -18.23 -8.63
C VAL A 1016 -11.10 -19.31 -7.58
N LEU A 1017 -11.55 -18.89 -6.39
CA LEU A 1017 -11.67 -19.71 -5.20
C LEU A 1017 -13.04 -19.50 -4.52
N ASP A 1018 -13.59 -20.56 -3.93
CA ASP A 1018 -14.88 -20.51 -3.23
C ASP A 1018 -14.76 -20.33 -1.72
N GLY A 1019 -13.66 -20.78 -1.09
CA GLY A 1019 -13.41 -20.68 0.34
C GLY A 1019 -13.68 -21.96 1.15
N ASP A 1020 -13.88 -23.13 0.52
CA ASP A 1020 -14.00 -24.43 1.21
C ASP A 1020 -13.07 -25.51 0.67
N GLY A 1021 -11.84 -25.55 1.20
CA GLY A 1021 -10.89 -26.65 0.93
C GLY A 1021 -10.02 -26.45 -0.31
N ASP A 1022 -10.22 -25.36 -1.03
CA ASP A 1022 -9.66 -25.04 -2.34
C ASP A 1022 -8.45 -24.09 -2.25
N TYR A 1023 -7.48 -24.26 -3.15
CA TYR A 1023 -6.21 -23.51 -3.11
C TYR A 1023 -5.36 -23.79 -4.35
N ALA A 1024 -4.29 -23.00 -4.52
CA ALA A 1024 -3.14 -23.39 -5.32
C ALA A 1024 -1.88 -23.52 -4.44
N SER A 1025 -0.95 -24.40 -4.79
CA SER A 1025 0.30 -24.57 -4.02
C SER A 1025 1.48 -25.05 -4.84
N THR A 1026 2.68 -24.68 -4.39
CA THR A 1026 3.96 -25.17 -4.95
C THR A 1026 4.42 -26.44 -4.24
N ALA A 1027 5.28 -27.23 -4.88
CA ALA A 1027 5.76 -28.49 -4.32
C ALA A 1027 6.79 -28.30 -3.18
N THR A 1028 7.63 -27.26 -3.27
CA THR A 1028 8.64 -26.92 -2.25
C THR A 1028 8.73 -25.40 -2.05
N ALA A 1029 9.25 -24.96 -0.89
CA ALA A 1029 9.38 -23.54 -0.57
C ALA A 1029 10.21 -22.80 -1.64
N PRO A 1030 9.65 -21.82 -2.39
CA PRO A 1030 10.42 -21.12 -3.44
C PRO A 1030 11.55 -20.24 -2.86
N VAL A 1031 11.39 -19.80 -1.60
CA VAL A 1031 12.38 -19.12 -0.77
C VAL A 1031 12.37 -19.72 0.63
N PRO A 1032 13.51 -19.75 1.35
CA PRO A 1032 13.59 -20.36 2.68
C PRO A 1032 13.00 -19.49 3.79
N GLY A 1033 12.67 -18.22 3.56
CA GLY A 1033 12.00 -17.35 4.56
C GLY A 1033 12.89 -16.84 5.72
N ASN A 1034 14.18 -17.19 5.76
CA ASN A 1034 15.16 -16.70 6.74
C ASN A 1034 16.36 -15.96 6.10
N SER A 1035 16.15 -15.44 4.90
CA SER A 1035 17.06 -14.60 4.12
C SER A 1035 16.20 -13.58 3.37
N SER A 1036 16.76 -12.49 2.86
CA SER A 1036 15.94 -11.46 2.19
C SER A 1036 15.05 -12.05 1.09
N PHE A 1037 13.78 -11.68 1.06
CA PHE A 1037 12.80 -12.19 0.10
C PHE A 1037 11.72 -11.14 -0.21
N THR A 1038 11.00 -11.36 -1.30
CA THR A 1038 9.76 -10.65 -1.62
C THR A 1038 8.70 -11.66 -2.07
N VAL A 1039 7.48 -11.53 -1.56
CA VAL A 1039 6.31 -12.30 -2.00
C VAL A 1039 5.16 -11.34 -2.29
N THR A 1040 4.48 -11.47 -3.43
CA THR A 1040 3.30 -10.64 -3.77
C THR A 1040 2.17 -11.48 -4.37
N ALA A 1041 0.95 -10.96 -4.29
CA ALA A 1041 -0.20 -11.36 -5.09
C ALA A 1041 -1.18 -10.17 -5.23
N ARG A 1042 -2.04 -10.17 -6.23
CA ARG A 1042 -3.23 -9.30 -6.32
C ARG A 1042 -4.45 -10.13 -5.95
N ALA A 1043 -5.36 -9.59 -5.14
CA ALA A 1043 -6.49 -10.35 -4.58
C ALA A 1043 -7.77 -9.51 -4.53
N GLN A 1044 -8.91 -10.13 -4.86
CA GLN A 1044 -10.24 -9.54 -4.78
C GLN A 1044 -11.12 -10.42 -3.90
N LEU A 1045 -11.71 -9.86 -2.84
CA LEU A 1045 -12.69 -10.54 -2.00
C LEU A 1045 -14.07 -10.59 -2.69
N THR A 1046 -14.88 -11.60 -2.37
CA THR A 1046 -16.31 -11.61 -2.75
C THR A 1046 -17.13 -10.56 -1.99
N SER A 1047 -16.80 -10.33 -0.71
CA SER A 1047 -17.55 -9.48 0.22
C SER A 1047 -16.66 -8.59 1.09
N LEU A 1048 -17.23 -7.52 1.64
CA LEU A 1048 -16.59 -6.59 2.58
C LEU A 1048 -16.74 -6.99 4.07
N ASP A 1049 -17.73 -7.84 4.36
CA ASP A 1049 -18.13 -8.24 5.72
C ASP A 1049 -18.25 -9.77 5.95
N PRO A 1050 -17.39 -10.64 5.35
CA PRO A 1050 -17.49 -12.09 5.56
C PRO A 1050 -17.18 -12.50 7.01
N GLU A 1051 -17.91 -13.50 7.50
CA GLU A 1051 -17.86 -13.98 8.89
C GLU A 1051 -16.53 -14.66 9.26
N LYS A 1052 -15.77 -15.09 8.24
CA LYS A 1052 -14.55 -15.91 8.37
C LYS A 1052 -13.31 -15.13 7.92
N SER A 1053 -12.20 -15.30 8.64
CA SER A 1053 -10.88 -14.81 8.23
C SER A 1053 -10.28 -15.72 7.15
N GLN A 1054 -9.59 -15.11 6.18
CA GLN A 1054 -9.28 -15.73 4.88
C GLN A 1054 -7.83 -15.47 4.46
N THR A 1055 -7.06 -16.50 4.14
CA THR A 1055 -5.63 -16.36 3.82
C THR A 1055 -5.37 -16.30 2.32
N VAL A 1056 -4.81 -15.18 1.84
CA VAL A 1056 -4.37 -15.01 0.44
C VAL A 1056 -3.10 -15.80 0.19
N LEU A 1057 -2.13 -15.75 1.12
CA LEU A 1057 -0.80 -16.37 0.98
C LEU A 1057 -0.30 -16.91 2.32
N SER A 1058 0.34 -18.08 2.32
CA SER A 1058 1.09 -18.59 3.49
C SER A 1058 2.39 -19.30 3.07
N LEU A 1059 3.43 -19.14 3.89
CA LEU A 1059 4.73 -19.78 3.71
C LEU A 1059 5.02 -20.72 4.91
N PRO A 1060 4.79 -22.04 4.80
CA PRO A 1060 4.72 -22.95 5.93
C PRO A 1060 6.06 -23.58 6.33
N GLY A 1061 6.28 -23.69 7.64
CA GLY A 1061 7.29 -24.52 8.29
C GLY A 1061 6.83 -25.94 8.59
N ALA A 1062 7.49 -26.59 9.55
CA ALA A 1062 7.07 -27.90 10.04
C ALA A 1062 5.76 -27.79 10.84
N ASN A 1063 5.65 -26.81 11.73
CA ASN A 1063 4.56 -26.65 12.70
C ASN A 1063 3.79 -25.33 12.57
N ALA A 1064 4.43 -24.24 12.11
CA ALA A 1064 3.84 -22.90 11.99
C ALA A 1064 3.91 -22.32 10.57
N ASN A 1065 3.14 -21.27 10.26
CA ASN A 1065 3.39 -20.42 9.10
C ASN A 1065 4.52 -19.44 9.43
N ARG A 1066 5.58 -19.35 8.62
CA ARG A 1066 6.67 -18.35 8.78
C ARG A 1066 6.14 -16.93 8.53
N LEU A 1067 5.24 -16.82 7.57
CA LEU A 1067 4.38 -15.66 7.35
C LEU A 1067 3.05 -16.11 6.74
N GLN A 1068 2.02 -15.29 6.94
CA GLN A 1068 0.65 -15.49 6.45
C GLN A 1068 0.06 -14.10 6.16
N VAL A 1069 -0.46 -13.88 4.96
CA VAL A 1069 -1.18 -12.66 4.57
C VAL A 1069 -2.66 -13.01 4.45
N ARG A 1070 -3.51 -12.37 5.26
CA ARG A 1070 -4.93 -12.71 5.38
C ARG A 1070 -5.83 -11.49 5.53
N TYR A 1071 -7.09 -11.65 5.13
CA TYR A 1071 -8.20 -10.83 5.61
C TYR A 1071 -8.60 -11.30 7.01
N GLN A 1072 -8.79 -10.37 7.94
CA GLN A 1072 -9.17 -10.63 9.32
C GLN A 1072 -10.62 -10.18 9.58
N ALA A 1073 -11.57 -11.12 9.66
CA ALA A 1073 -12.99 -10.82 9.83
C ALA A 1073 -13.30 -10.05 11.12
N ALA A 1074 -12.55 -10.29 12.20
CA ALA A 1074 -12.72 -9.60 13.47
C ALA A 1074 -12.34 -8.10 13.45
N THR A 1075 -11.66 -7.61 12.41
CA THR A 1075 -11.25 -6.20 12.26
C THR A 1075 -11.64 -5.58 10.92
N GLY A 1076 -11.97 -6.38 9.91
CA GLY A 1076 -12.25 -5.91 8.54
C GLY A 1076 -11.01 -5.42 7.79
N GLN A 1077 -9.83 -5.97 8.10
CA GLN A 1077 -8.51 -5.47 7.66
C GLN A 1077 -7.66 -6.55 7.00
N TRP A 1078 -6.68 -6.13 6.19
CA TRP A 1078 -5.54 -6.97 5.82
C TRP A 1078 -4.58 -7.10 7.00
N GLU A 1079 -4.05 -8.31 7.21
CA GLU A 1079 -3.13 -8.65 8.28
C GLU A 1079 -1.98 -9.53 7.76
N LEU A 1080 -0.75 -9.08 8.00
CA LEU A 1080 0.46 -9.90 7.92
C LEU A 1080 0.75 -10.50 9.29
N ALA A 1081 0.56 -11.81 9.43
CA ALA A 1081 0.87 -12.58 10.64
C ALA A 1081 2.22 -13.32 10.48
N VAL A 1082 3.10 -13.19 11.48
CA VAL A 1082 4.46 -13.75 11.49
C VAL A 1082 4.70 -14.53 12.79
N ALA A 1083 5.01 -15.82 12.69
CA ALA A 1083 5.30 -16.67 13.85
C ALA A 1083 6.76 -16.60 14.27
N LYS A 1084 7.03 -16.32 15.55
CA LYS A 1084 8.41 -16.18 16.05
C LYS A 1084 9.23 -17.47 16.08
N THR A 1085 8.57 -18.63 16.11
CA THR A 1085 9.21 -19.95 16.21
C THR A 1085 8.38 -21.01 15.48
N ASP A 1086 9.05 -22.04 14.95
CA ASP A 1086 8.38 -23.16 14.27
C ASP A 1086 7.86 -24.22 15.25
N VAL A 1087 6.89 -23.85 16.07
CA VAL A 1087 6.23 -24.71 17.06
C VAL A 1087 4.71 -24.70 16.87
N ALA A 1088 4.01 -25.72 17.39
CA ALA A 1088 2.56 -25.89 17.14
C ALA A 1088 1.66 -24.81 17.77
N ALA A 1089 2.16 -24.03 18.73
CA ALA A 1089 1.51 -22.87 19.32
C ALA A 1089 2.54 -21.72 19.45
N PRO A 1090 2.85 -21.03 18.35
CA PRO A 1090 3.88 -20.00 18.31
C PRO A 1090 3.35 -18.66 18.82
N GLU A 1091 4.25 -17.78 19.26
CA GLU A 1091 3.91 -16.36 19.40
C GLU A 1091 3.80 -15.75 17.99
N ILE A 1092 2.65 -15.15 17.68
CA ILE A 1092 2.42 -14.43 16.42
C ILE A 1092 2.61 -12.93 16.66
N VAL A 1093 3.40 -12.27 15.82
CA VAL A 1093 3.37 -10.81 15.63
C VAL A 1093 2.45 -10.54 14.45
N THR A 1094 1.49 -9.62 14.59
CA THR A 1094 0.65 -9.19 13.48
C THR A 1094 0.92 -7.74 13.11
N PHE A 1095 0.73 -7.42 11.83
CA PHE A 1095 0.83 -6.08 11.28
C PHE A 1095 -0.40 -5.87 10.37
N THR A 1096 -1.24 -4.87 10.66
CA THR A 1096 -2.46 -4.61 9.90
C THR A 1096 -2.39 -3.31 9.11
N ASP A 1097 -3.25 -3.21 8.08
CA ASP A 1097 -3.59 -1.94 7.42
C ASP A 1097 -4.95 -1.44 7.93
N ASP A 1098 -4.99 -0.19 8.39
CA ASP A 1098 -6.20 0.51 8.83
C ASP A 1098 -6.48 1.80 8.02
N GLN A 1099 -5.70 2.05 6.97
CA GLN A 1099 -5.86 3.15 6.02
C GLN A 1099 -6.44 2.63 4.68
N ALA A 1100 -5.74 1.72 4.00
CA ALA A 1100 -6.21 1.05 2.78
C ALA A 1100 -6.94 -0.25 3.15
N LEU A 1101 -8.17 -0.09 3.67
CA LEU A 1101 -9.02 -1.22 4.03
C LEU A 1101 -9.32 -2.11 2.81
N PRO A 1102 -9.50 -3.43 3.01
CA PRO A 1102 -9.97 -4.37 2.00
C PRO A 1102 -11.18 -3.85 1.21
N ASP A 1103 -11.16 -4.01 -0.11
CA ASP A 1103 -12.31 -3.74 -0.98
C ASP A 1103 -12.60 -4.91 -1.94
N THR A 1104 -13.75 -4.85 -2.61
CA THR A 1104 -14.25 -5.84 -3.58
C THR A 1104 -14.04 -5.38 -5.03
N GLY A 1105 -13.24 -4.33 -5.26
CA GLY A 1105 -13.05 -3.64 -6.54
C GLY A 1105 -12.62 -4.58 -7.68
N GLY A 1106 -13.04 -4.30 -8.91
CA GLY A 1106 -12.70 -5.10 -10.10
C GLY A 1106 -11.20 -5.13 -10.44
N SER A 1107 -10.40 -4.21 -9.87
CA SER A 1107 -8.94 -4.28 -9.90
C SER A 1107 -8.36 -5.30 -8.90
N GLY A 1108 -9.14 -5.74 -7.91
CA GLY A 1108 -8.61 -6.27 -6.65
C GLY A 1108 -7.69 -5.27 -5.95
N GLN A 1109 -6.96 -5.77 -4.94
CA GLN A 1109 -5.90 -5.06 -4.23
C GLN A 1109 -4.57 -5.83 -4.29
N HIS A 1110 -3.46 -5.16 -4.65
CA HIS A 1110 -2.12 -5.73 -4.63
C HIS A 1110 -1.55 -5.76 -3.21
N LEU A 1111 -1.08 -6.94 -2.78
CA LEU A 1111 -0.50 -7.20 -1.47
C LEU A 1111 0.94 -7.70 -1.65
N ALA A 1112 1.91 -7.05 -1.00
CA ALA A 1112 3.31 -7.46 -1.07
C ALA A 1112 3.99 -7.47 0.31
N VAL A 1113 4.75 -8.54 0.58
CA VAL A 1113 5.60 -8.68 1.77
C VAL A 1113 7.06 -8.64 1.33
N VAL A 1114 7.79 -7.63 1.79
CA VAL A 1114 9.24 -7.53 1.63
C VAL A 1114 9.91 -7.80 2.97
N TYR A 1115 10.86 -8.73 2.99
CA TYR A 1115 11.81 -8.91 4.09
C TYR A 1115 13.22 -8.65 3.59
N ASP A 1116 13.95 -7.76 4.26
CA ASP A 1116 15.40 -7.69 4.12
C ASP A 1116 16.10 -8.19 5.39
N ALA A 1117 16.88 -9.25 5.25
CA ALA A 1117 17.72 -9.81 6.31
C ALA A 1117 18.96 -8.94 6.59
N PHE A 1118 19.42 -8.09 5.65
CA PHE A 1118 20.56 -7.21 5.90
C PHE A 1118 20.18 -5.99 6.75
N ALA A 1119 19.07 -5.32 6.44
CA ALA A 1119 18.50 -4.25 7.27
C ALA A 1119 17.71 -4.78 8.49
N ASN A 1120 17.38 -6.08 8.52
CA ASN A 1120 16.44 -6.69 9.46
C ASN A 1120 15.09 -5.94 9.48
N SER A 1121 14.51 -5.77 8.29
CA SER A 1121 13.30 -4.97 8.04
C SER A 1121 12.23 -5.84 7.38
N LEU A 1122 11.02 -5.83 7.93
CA LEU A 1122 9.83 -6.46 7.35
C LEU A 1122 8.79 -5.38 7.06
N ARG A 1123 8.15 -5.50 5.90
CA ARG A 1123 7.28 -4.48 5.31
C ARG A 1123 6.09 -5.15 4.63
N LEU A 1124 4.87 -4.78 5.00
CA LEU A 1124 3.67 -5.03 4.19
C LEU A 1124 3.38 -3.79 3.33
N TYR A 1125 3.03 -4.02 2.06
CA TYR A 1125 2.55 -3.01 1.14
C TYR A 1125 1.15 -3.39 0.63
N VAL A 1126 0.29 -2.38 0.46
CA VAL A 1126 -1.04 -2.47 -0.15
C VAL A 1126 -1.11 -1.42 -1.27
N GLU A 1127 -1.49 -1.83 -2.49
CA GLU A 1127 -1.42 -0.99 -3.71
C GLU A 1127 -0.09 -0.25 -3.87
N GLY A 1128 1.02 -0.98 -3.67
CA GLY A 1128 2.37 -0.45 -3.76
C GLY A 1128 2.77 0.54 -2.66
N GLN A 1129 1.88 0.90 -1.72
CA GLN A 1129 2.19 1.82 -0.63
C GLN A 1129 2.60 1.07 0.63
N LEU A 1130 3.62 1.57 1.34
CA LEU A 1130 4.07 1.00 2.60
C LEU A 1130 3.05 1.26 3.70
N VAL A 1131 2.46 0.21 4.26
CA VAL A 1131 1.47 0.31 5.34
C VAL A 1131 2.14 0.85 6.60
N ALA A 1132 1.63 1.97 7.14
CA ALA A 1132 2.26 2.68 8.25
C ALA A 1132 2.40 1.83 9.53
N GLY A 1133 1.41 0.97 9.80
CA GLY A 1133 1.43 0.00 10.90
C GLY A 1133 2.38 -1.19 10.70
N ALA A 1134 2.85 -1.42 9.47
CA ALA A 1134 3.56 -2.64 9.08
C ALA A 1134 5.04 -2.45 8.71
N TYR A 1135 5.67 -1.36 9.14
CA TYR A 1135 7.13 -1.21 9.12
C TYR A 1135 7.73 -1.68 10.46
N GLY A 1136 8.28 -2.90 10.46
CA GLY A 1136 8.82 -3.57 11.63
C GLY A 1136 10.22 -4.16 11.45
N LYS A 1137 10.78 -4.70 12.53
CA LYS A 1137 11.98 -5.55 12.51
C LYS A 1137 11.56 -7.00 12.72
N ASP A 1138 12.01 -7.90 11.86
CA ASP A 1138 11.67 -9.33 11.93
C ASP A 1138 12.92 -10.17 12.25
N THR A 1139 13.13 -10.34 13.55
CA THR A 1139 14.20 -11.16 14.14
C THR A 1139 13.94 -12.67 14.05
N THR A 1140 12.97 -13.12 13.26
CA THR A 1140 12.57 -14.54 13.19
C THR A 1140 13.34 -15.26 12.07
N LEU A 1141 14.44 -15.91 12.48
CA LEU A 1141 15.48 -16.43 11.58
C LEU A 1141 15.32 -17.92 11.22
N TRP A 1142 14.10 -18.46 11.32
CA TRP A 1142 13.81 -19.88 11.06
C TRP A 1142 13.22 -20.08 9.66
N SER A 1143 13.55 -21.22 9.03
CA SER A 1143 13.23 -21.46 7.62
C SER A 1143 11.87 -22.14 7.39
N ALA A 1144 11.16 -21.70 6.35
CA ALA A 1144 10.04 -22.44 5.77
C ALA A 1144 10.50 -23.78 5.16
N THR A 1145 9.64 -24.79 5.19
CA THR A 1145 9.94 -26.17 4.76
C THR A 1145 8.89 -26.80 3.85
N GLY A 1146 7.66 -26.27 3.81
CA GLY A 1146 6.64 -26.61 2.82
C GLY A 1146 6.54 -25.57 1.70
N GLY A 1147 5.89 -25.92 0.59
CA GLY A 1147 5.67 -25.00 -0.52
C GLY A 1147 4.83 -23.78 -0.15
N LEU A 1148 5.01 -22.69 -0.91
CA LEU A 1148 4.09 -21.54 -0.92
C LEU A 1148 2.66 -22.03 -1.13
N GLN A 1149 1.75 -21.50 -0.32
CA GLN A 1149 0.30 -21.69 -0.42
C GLN A 1149 -0.34 -20.40 -0.91
N VAL A 1150 -1.32 -20.54 -1.81
CA VAL A 1150 -2.11 -19.46 -2.38
C VAL A 1150 -3.59 -19.81 -2.13
N GLY A 1151 -4.33 -18.88 -1.52
CA GLY A 1151 -5.74 -19.09 -1.16
C GLY A 1151 -5.98 -19.84 0.15
N ARG A 1152 -4.94 -20.24 0.91
CA ARG A 1152 -5.13 -20.88 2.22
C ARG A 1152 -4.00 -20.71 3.23
N SER A 1153 -4.33 -20.96 4.50
CA SER A 1153 -3.37 -21.29 5.56
C SER A 1153 -3.15 -22.80 5.68
N LEU A 1154 -1.89 -23.25 5.78
CA LEU A 1154 -1.54 -24.67 5.96
C LEU A 1154 -1.15 -25.02 7.42
N ARG A 1155 -1.11 -24.06 8.33
CA ARG A 1155 -0.77 -24.23 9.76
C ARG A 1155 -1.58 -23.29 10.64
N GLY A 1156 -1.93 -23.73 11.85
CA GLY A 1156 -2.80 -22.96 12.76
C GLY A 1156 -4.27 -23.15 12.40
N ALA A 1157 -5.02 -22.06 12.28
CA ALA A 1157 -6.43 -22.11 11.89
C ALA A 1157 -6.59 -22.53 10.41
N SER A 1158 -7.69 -23.22 10.11
CA SER A 1158 -8.10 -23.49 8.73
C SER A 1158 -8.75 -22.24 8.17
N GLU A 1159 -8.03 -21.54 7.29
CA GLU A 1159 -8.47 -20.34 6.59
C GLU A 1159 -8.30 -20.59 5.09
N TYR A 1160 -9.38 -20.45 4.34
CA TYR A 1160 -9.43 -20.50 2.87
C TYR A 1160 -9.91 -19.13 2.34
N PHE A 1161 -9.69 -18.83 1.07
CA PHE A 1161 -10.01 -17.53 0.47
C PHE A 1161 -11.18 -17.65 -0.51
N ALA A 1162 -12.14 -16.73 -0.43
CA ALA A 1162 -13.27 -16.62 -1.34
C ALA A 1162 -13.08 -15.39 -2.25
N GLY A 1163 -13.04 -15.62 -3.56
CA GLY A 1163 -12.87 -14.58 -4.57
C GLY A 1163 -11.79 -14.90 -5.59
N ALA A 1164 -11.08 -13.87 -6.06
CA ALA A 1164 -10.04 -14.01 -7.08
C ALA A 1164 -8.64 -13.72 -6.55
N ILE A 1165 -7.63 -14.47 -7.04
CA ILE A 1165 -6.20 -14.23 -6.77
C ILE A 1165 -5.42 -14.26 -8.09
N ASP A 1166 -4.43 -13.38 -8.21
CA ASP A 1166 -3.67 -13.15 -9.43
C ASP A 1166 -2.22 -12.69 -9.14
N GLU A 1167 -1.38 -12.63 -10.17
CA GLU A 1167 -0.04 -12.02 -10.18
C GLU A 1167 0.88 -12.49 -9.04
N VAL A 1168 0.83 -13.80 -8.73
CA VAL A 1168 1.56 -14.39 -7.61
C VAL A 1168 3.05 -14.43 -7.95
N ARG A 1169 3.86 -13.74 -7.14
CA ARG A 1169 5.30 -13.56 -7.37
C ARG A 1169 6.12 -13.91 -6.14
N VAL A 1170 7.28 -14.53 -6.34
CA VAL A 1170 8.29 -14.76 -5.30
C VAL A 1170 9.69 -14.44 -5.83
N TYR A 1171 10.47 -13.70 -5.04
CA TYR A 1171 11.86 -13.38 -5.30
C TYR A 1171 12.73 -13.69 -4.07
N SER A 1172 13.97 -14.15 -4.28
CA SER A 1172 15.02 -14.08 -3.26
C SER A 1172 15.79 -12.78 -3.40
N GLY A 1173 15.87 -12.00 -2.34
CA GLY A 1173 16.20 -10.58 -2.35
C GLY A 1173 14.99 -9.73 -1.93
N ALA A 1174 15.26 -8.64 -1.23
CA ALA A 1174 14.26 -7.63 -0.94
C ALA A 1174 14.07 -6.73 -2.18
N ALA A 1175 12.82 -6.52 -2.59
CA ALA A 1175 12.49 -5.50 -3.58
C ALA A 1175 12.46 -4.11 -2.92
N ASP A 1176 12.95 -3.11 -3.63
CA ASP A 1176 12.78 -1.70 -3.27
C ASP A 1176 11.32 -1.25 -3.50
N ALA A 1177 10.98 -0.05 -3.03
CA ALA A 1177 9.63 0.48 -3.13
C ALA A 1177 9.17 0.71 -4.58
N ILE A 1178 10.07 1.08 -5.50
CA ILE A 1178 9.75 1.34 -6.90
C ILE A 1178 9.43 0.01 -7.61
N ALA A 1179 10.21 -1.03 -7.35
CA ALA A 1179 9.92 -2.38 -7.81
C ALA A 1179 8.57 -2.87 -7.29
N VAL A 1180 8.28 -2.73 -5.99
CA VAL A 1180 6.97 -3.11 -5.41
C VAL A 1180 5.80 -2.35 -6.06
N GLN A 1181 5.96 -1.05 -6.34
CA GLN A 1181 4.97 -0.23 -7.04
C GLN A 1181 4.78 -0.63 -8.51
N GLN A 1182 5.84 -1.09 -9.19
CA GLN A 1182 5.72 -1.69 -10.52
C GLN A 1182 5.00 -3.04 -10.48
N MET A 1183 5.16 -3.84 -9.40
CA MET A 1183 4.40 -5.09 -9.22
C MET A 1183 2.90 -4.85 -9.01
N ALA A 1184 2.52 -3.66 -8.52
CA ALA A 1184 1.13 -3.26 -8.30
C ALA A 1184 0.41 -2.80 -9.58
N ALA A 1185 1.10 -2.61 -10.71
CA ALA A 1185 0.46 -2.17 -11.95
C ALA A 1185 -0.61 -3.17 -12.45
N LEU A 1186 -1.68 -2.67 -13.08
CA LEU A 1186 -2.75 -3.48 -13.70
C LEU A 1186 -2.35 -4.08 -15.06
N THR A 1187 -1.06 -4.32 -15.26
CA THR A 1187 -0.47 -4.84 -16.51
C THR A 1187 0.66 -5.80 -16.16
N ALA A 1188 0.62 -7.02 -16.69
CA ALA A 1188 1.62 -8.04 -16.39
C ALA A 1188 3.04 -7.57 -16.73
N VAL A 1189 3.99 -7.81 -15.83
CA VAL A 1189 5.40 -7.38 -15.97
C VAL A 1189 6.34 -8.60 -15.97
N PRO A 1190 6.36 -9.41 -17.05
CA PRO A 1190 7.07 -10.71 -17.07
C PRO A 1190 8.60 -10.62 -17.14
N ASP A 1191 9.17 -9.46 -17.43
CA ASP A 1191 10.63 -9.24 -17.56
C ASP A 1191 11.24 -8.43 -16.39
N MET A 1192 10.49 -8.22 -15.29
CA MET A 1192 10.97 -7.59 -14.05
C MET A 1192 12.25 -8.21 -13.51
#